data_AF-F3YY48-F1
#
_entry.id   AF-F3YY48-F1
#
_cell.length_a   1.000
_cell.length_b   1.000
_cell.length_c   1.000
_cell.angle_alpha   90.00
_cell.angle_beta   90.00
_cell.angle_gamma   90.00
#
_symmetry.space_group_name_H-M   'P 1'
#
loop_
_entity.id
_entity.type
_entity.pdbx_description
1 polymer ?
#
loop_
_entity_poly.entity_id
_entity_poly.type
_entity_poly.pdbx_seq_one_letter_code
_entity_poly.pdbx_strand_id
1 'polypeptide(L)'
;MANFNGLVLTTAGANLQDKIAVRGIALQFMRAAVGDGVWPQGTDPAALTELVSERQSLPIQGLADTGDGQHRISLQMTNDGLSEGFLVREIGVFAQDPDQGEILYQVAYAEQPDYLPPDGGATHIEMATNLLVATSSAASVTAVMDGSLVFAHVTDLAEHADTFRGFAFSGRHEQYTGDLDAITRNSLYAVEKGVATHLPVDMPAGVQGFVQTMVQPDGESRTQTLWSVDDADHPGWWRRRANEEWGAWQVVGAAMGLPVGTVVWVPGTTPPPGMLAVNAGDILGRATWPELWEFAQNSGLLVTDTEWQAEASVHSSVGYFSDGDGATTFRLPKLVDYVRGADPNNGRPVGLWQADALQGHGHTNSSVSIASSGGTGECLGTNSSPSSATSTGRITAPVAYSSYGTPRIDIETRPKSINWLPCIQAASLPVNSGTVDMLALASEVARLGSGSGEGGISSGLPVGTMTWVPGTKPLPGMLAINDGASVSRTTWPQLWEYVQTSGLMLSEAEWQAQAAAQSSVGYFSDGDGSTTFRLPRLRDYLRGADPSSGRGVGAWQGDEFKRHAHSSVSTSLVPGTGSFSAMASYGSNSPVTTAETGGDETRPKSINWLPCIQAASVPVYSGTVDMLSLAGEVAGKVDRVEFTQSFGASGWQRLPSGLILQWGYASTSSATSGTMVFPIEFPNGCLFVAPIELVSGPQVNTVYTGIPTVTGFHWYGTNTSTGAAVALSIWNWMALGY
;
A
#
# COMPACT_ATOMS: atom_id res chain seq x y z
N MET A 1 -6.60 60.21 -9.05
CA MET A 1 -5.24 59.80 -9.42
C MET A 1 -4.78 60.76 -10.50
N ALA A 2 -3.59 61.34 -10.34
CA ALA A 2 -3.04 62.30 -11.29
C ALA A 2 -3.15 61.74 -12.71
N ASN A 3 -3.70 62.53 -13.64
CA ASN A 3 -3.94 62.07 -15.01
C ASN A 3 -2.68 62.26 -15.85
N PHE A 4 -1.86 61.21 -15.94
CA PHE A 4 -0.63 61.21 -16.72
C PHE A 4 -0.92 60.97 -18.21
N ASN A 5 -0.30 61.73 -19.10
CA ASN A 5 -0.49 61.67 -20.56
C ASN A 5 0.12 60.42 -21.24
N GLY A 6 0.53 59.41 -20.46
CA GLY A 6 1.28 58.24 -20.92
C GLY A 6 2.79 58.41 -20.83
N LEU A 7 3.52 57.30 -20.71
CA LEU A 7 4.98 57.27 -20.60
C LEU A 7 5.64 57.49 -21.97
N VAL A 8 6.52 58.49 -22.04
CA VAL A 8 7.32 58.82 -23.22
C VAL A 8 8.72 58.24 -23.03
N LEU A 9 9.24 57.55 -24.07
CA LEU A 9 10.60 57.02 -24.09
C LEU A 9 11.62 58.16 -24.25
N THR A 10 12.63 58.21 -23.37
CA THR A 10 13.70 59.20 -23.48
C THR A 10 14.73 58.79 -24.53
N THR A 11 15.56 59.73 -24.97
CA THR A 11 16.69 59.46 -25.87
C THR A 11 17.67 58.48 -25.22
N ALA A 12 17.89 58.59 -23.90
CA ALA A 12 18.70 57.64 -23.16
C ALA A 12 18.07 56.24 -23.12
N GLY A 13 16.75 56.16 -22.92
CA GLY A 13 16.00 54.90 -22.94
C GLY A 13 16.00 54.22 -24.31
N ALA A 14 15.85 54.99 -25.39
CA ALA A 14 15.98 54.49 -26.76
C ALA A 14 17.39 53.96 -27.06
N ASN A 15 18.43 54.70 -26.65
CA ASN A 15 19.82 54.23 -26.79
C ASN A 15 20.06 52.94 -25.99
N LEU A 16 19.44 52.78 -24.82
CA LEU A 16 19.52 51.54 -24.04
C LEU A 16 18.81 50.38 -24.76
N GLN A 17 17.63 50.61 -25.35
CA GLN A 17 16.93 49.60 -26.18
C GLN A 17 17.81 49.13 -27.36
N ASP A 18 18.50 50.05 -28.05
CA ASP A 18 19.42 49.70 -29.12
C ASP A 18 20.61 48.85 -28.62
N LYS A 19 21.18 49.21 -27.46
CA LYS A 19 22.25 48.42 -26.83
C LYS A 19 21.79 47.02 -26.45
N ILE A 20 20.57 46.87 -25.93
CA ILE A 20 19.95 45.58 -25.60
C ILE A 20 19.80 44.74 -26.87
N ALA A 21 19.25 45.31 -27.94
CA ALA A 21 19.06 44.60 -29.20
C ALA A 21 20.38 44.16 -29.85
N VAL A 22 21.44 44.97 -29.76
CA VAL A 22 22.74 44.68 -30.39
C VAL A 22 23.62 43.78 -29.52
N ARG A 23 23.63 43.96 -28.20
CA ARG A 23 24.54 43.27 -27.26
C ARG A 23 23.91 42.09 -26.52
N GLY A 24 22.59 41.91 -26.61
CA GLY A 24 21.87 40.82 -25.93
C GLY A 24 21.89 40.94 -24.39
N ILE A 25 21.98 42.17 -23.87
CA ILE A 25 21.97 42.45 -22.43
C ILE A 25 20.53 42.55 -21.91
N ALA A 26 20.30 42.21 -20.63
CA ALA A 26 18.98 42.31 -20.01
C ALA A 26 18.61 43.78 -19.70
N LEU A 27 17.34 44.15 -19.91
CA LEU A 27 16.81 45.42 -19.43
C LEU A 27 16.50 45.29 -17.95
N GLN A 28 17.18 46.06 -17.10
CA GLN A 28 16.94 46.05 -15.66
C GLN A 28 16.35 47.39 -15.20
N PHE A 29 15.12 47.35 -14.70
CA PHE A 29 14.51 48.50 -14.02
C PHE A 29 14.99 48.58 -12.58
N MET A 30 15.37 49.78 -12.17
CA MET A 30 15.98 50.01 -10.86
C MET A 30 14.96 50.54 -9.86
N ARG A 31 14.22 51.56 -10.26
CA ARG A 31 13.22 52.26 -9.44
C ARG A 31 12.31 53.10 -10.34
N ALA A 32 11.22 53.60 -9.77
CA ALA A 32 10.51 54.75 -10.32
C ALA A 32 10.67 55.93 -9.36
N ALA A 33 10.29 57.14 -9.79
CA ALA A 33 10.24 58.29 -8.91
C ALA A 33 9.13 59.25 -9.34
N VAL A 34 8.65 60.06 -8.40
CA VAL A 34 7.65 61.10 -8.62
C VAL A 34 8.14 62.46 -8.14
N GLY A 35 7.62 63.51 -8.79
CA GLY A 35 8.07 64.88 -8.58
C GLY A 35 6.95 65.92 -8.72
N ASP A 36 7.27 67.15 -8.28
CA ASP A 36 6.42 68.33 -8.41
C ASP A 36 6.90 69.29 -9.52
N GLY A 37 7.84 68.84 -10.35
CA GLY A 37 8.43 69.63 -11.42
C GLY A 37 7.40 70.17 -12.41
N VAL A 38 7.56 71.43 -12.81
CA VAL A 38 6.75 72.06 -13.85
C VAL A 38 7.57 72.13 -15.12
N TRP A 39 7.13 71.42 -16.17
CA TRP A 39 7.81 71.43 -17.45
C TRP A 39 7.54 72.75 -18.20
N PRO A 40 8.57 73.54 -18.54
CA PRO A 40 8.40 74.73 -19.36
C PRO A 40 7.69 74.44 -20.69
N GLN A 41 6.93 75.42 -21.20
CA GLN A 41 6.22 75.28 -22.46
C GLN A 41 7.21 75.00 -23.60
N GLY A 42 7.05 73.86 -24.29
CA GLY A 42 7.95 73.40 -25.35
C GLY A 42 9.08 72.47 -24.90
N THR A 43 9.09 72.03 -23.64
CA THR A 43 10.00 70.95 -23.18
C THR A 43 9.75 69.69 -24.00
N ASP A 44 10.82 69.15 -24.59
CA ASP A 44 10.79 67.84 -25.24
C ASP A 44 10.99 66.74 -24.17
N PRO A 45 9.97 65.91 -23.88
CA PRO A 45 10.08 64.85 -22.89
C PRO A 45 11.16 63.82 -23.23
N ALA A 46 11.46 63.63 -24.53
CA ALA A 46 12.49 62.70 -24.98
C ALA A 46 13.91 63.19 -24.66
N ALA A 47 14.09 64.48 -24.41
CA ALA A 47 15.39 65.08 -24.09
C ALA A 47 15.71 65.08 -22.59
N LEU A 48 14.76 64.69 -21.73
CA LEU A 48 14.96 64.65 -20.28
C LEU A 48 15.88 63.50 -19.87
N THR A 49 16.82 63.80 -18.98
CA THR A 49 17.76 62.82 -18.39
C THR A 49 17.47 62.51 -16.93
N GLU A 50 16.73 63.39 -16.25
CA GLU A 50 16.29 63.30 -14.86
C GLU A 50 14.89 63.95 -14.73
N LEU A 51 14.21 63.74 -13.60
CA LEU A 51 12.99 64.49 -13.28
C LEU A 51 13.34 65.95 -12.97
N VAL A 52 12.45 66.88 -13.32
CA VAL A 52 12.70 68.32 -13.14
C VAL A 52 12.80 68.68 -11.64
N SER A 53 12.05 68.00 -10.79
CA SER A 53 12.08 68.12 -9.33
C SER A 53 11.58 66.83 -8.68
N GLU A 54 12.48 65.86 -8.50
CA GLU A 54 12.18 64.60 -7.81
C GLU A 54 11.90 64.86 -6.31
N ARG A 55 10.78 64.34 -5.82
CA ARG A 55 10.37 64.47 -4.41
C ARG A 55 10.35 63.15 -3.67
N GLN A 56 10.09 62.05 -4.37
CA GLN A 56 10.01 60.73 -3.77
C GLN A 56 10.43 59.64 -4.76
N SER A 57 11.35 58.78 -4.31
CA SER A 57 11.72 57.56 -5.02
C SER A 57 10.78 56.42 -4.63
N LEU A 58 10.34 55.64 -5.62
CA LEU A 58 9.36 54.56 -5.48
C LEU A 58 10.03 53.22 -5.84
N PRO A 59 10.23 52.31 -4.88
CA PRO A 59 10.75 50.99 -5.18
C PRO A 59 9.75 50.19 -6.04
N ILE A 60 10.28 49.30 -6.87
CA ILE A 60 9.46 48.43 -7.71
C ILE A 60 8.96 47.26 -6.86
N GLN A 61 7.64 47.08 -6.84
CA GLN A 61 6.95 46.05 -6.06
C GLN A 61 6.53 44.85 -6.92
N GLY A 62 6.47 45.00 -8.24
CA GLY A 62 6.12 43.93 -9.16
C GLY A 62 6.52 44.25 -10.59
N LEU A 63 6.81 43.19 -11.36
CA LEU A 63 7.10 43.25 -12.78
C LEU A 63 6.37 42.10 -13.48
N ALA A 64 5.55 42.42 -14.48
CA ALA A 64 4.86 41.43 -15.29
C ALA A 64 4.94 41.77 -16.78
N ASP A 65 5.15 40.76 -17.62
CA ASP A 65 5.02 40.91 -19.08
C ASP A 65 3.54 40.97 -19.46
N THR A 66 3.19 41.88 -20.37
CA THR A 66 1.82 42.04 -20.87
C THR A 66 1.61 41.43 -22.26
N GLY A 67 2.65 40.88 -22.89
CA GLY A 67 2.57 40.20 -24.20
C GLY A 67 2.59 41.11 -25.41
N ASP A 68 2.38 42.42 -25.23
CA ASP A 68 2.29 43.42 -26.32
C ASP A 68 3.57 44.27 -26.47
N GLY A 69 4.71 43.79 -25.95
CA GLY A 69 5.97 44.55 -25.95
C GLY A 69 6.04 45.66 -24.88
N GLN A 70 5.13 45.60 -23.91
CA GLN A 70 5.11 46.43 -22.71
C GLN A 70 5.24 45.57 -21.46
N HIS A 71 5.83 46.12 -20.41
CA HIS A 71 5.90 45.50 -19.09
C HIS A 71 5.11 46.34 -18.11
N ARG A 72 4.30 45.67 -17.28
CA ARG A 72 3.62 46.30 -16.15
C ARG A 72 4.59 46.35 -14.97
N ILE A 73 4.90 47.56 -14.53
CA ILE A 73 5.65 47.81 -13.29
C ILE A 73 4.66 48.25 -12.21
N SER A 74 4.60 47.50 -11.11
CA SER A 74 3.78 47.83 -9.95
C SER A 74 4.58 48.63 -8.95
N LEU A 75 4.01 49.76 -8.51
CA LEU A 75 4.63 50.72 -7.60
C LEU A 75 3.67 51.03 -6.45
N GLN A 76 4.22 51.39 -5.29
CA GLN A 76 3.46 51.90 -4.16
C GLN A 76 3.92 53.32 -3.85
N MET A 77 2.98 54.26 -3.81
CA MET A 77 3.20 55.61 -3.27
C MET A 77 2.62 55.66 -1.85
N THR A 78 3.41 56.17 -0.90
CA THR A 78 3.00 56.41 0.48
C THR A 78 3.36 57.83 0.92
N ASN A 79 2.62 58.41 1.87
CA ASN A 79 3.04 59.64 2.54
C ASN A 79 3.94 59.41 3.76
N ASP A 80 4.27 58.17 4.10
CA ASP A 80 5.18 57.84 5.20
C ASP A 80 6.55 58.51 5.04
N GLY A 81 7.00 59.21 6.08
CA GLY A 81 8.28 59.93 6.09
C GLY A 81 8.31 61.21 5.24
N LEU A 82 7.19 61.62 4.63
CA LEU A 82 7.13 62.83 3.81
C LEU A 82 6.94 64.08 4.69
N SER A 83 7.95 64.94 4.78
CA SER A 83 7.90 66.15 5.64
C SER A 83 7.00 67.27 5.12
N GLU A 84 6.84 67.39 3.80
CA GLU A 84 6.00 68.40 3.14
C GLU A 84 5.20 67.75 2.00
N GLY A 85 3.91 68.05 1.91
CA GLY A 85 3.07 67.54 0.83
C GLY A 85 3.31 68.28 -0.48
N PHE A 86 3.11 67.61 -1.61
CA PHE A 86 3.37 68.15 -2.94
C PHE A 86 2.34 67.68 -3.98
N LEU A 87 2.25 68.40 -5.10
CA LEU A 87 1.42 68.00 -6.24
C LEU A 87 2.21 67.06 -7.14
N VAL A 88 1.73 65.83 -7.29
CA VAL A 88 2.38 64.80 -8.12
C VAL A 88 2.17 65.14 -9.61
N ARG A 89 3.20 65.72 -10.24
CA ARG A 89 3.17 66.28 -11.61
C ARG A 89 3.98 65.48 -12.61
N GLU A 90 5.03 64.82 -12.18
CA GLU A 90 5.88 64.02 -13.06
C GLU A 90 6.17 62.66 -12.44
N ILE A 91 6.32 61.65 -13.29
CA ILE A 91 6.71 60.30 -12.90
C ILE A 91 7.74 59.77 -13.90
N GLY A 92 8.83 59.22 -13.38
CA GLY A 92 9.95 58.68 -14.15
C GLY A 92 10.21 57.23 -13.80
N VAL A 93 10.53 56.42 -14.80
CA VAL A 93 11.00 55.04 -14.65
C VAL A 93 12.49 55.02 -14.96
N PHE A 94 13.30 54.47 -14.06
CA PHE A 94 14.76 54.43 -14.18
C PHE A 94 15.24 53.01 -14.48
N ALA A 95 16.24 52.90 -15.35
CA ALA A 95 16.84 51.64 -15.76
C ALA A 95 18.37 51.70 -15.68
N GLN A 96 19.00 50.54 -15.55
CA GLN A 96 20.45 50.42 -15.55
C GLN A 96 20.98 50.38 -16.99
N ASP A 97 21.76 51.38 -17.38
CA ASP A 97 22.60 51.35 -18.58
C ASP A 97 24.01 50.82 -18.20
N PRO A 98 24.57 49.87 -18.96
CA PRO A 98 25.88 49.28 -18.64
C PRO A 98 27.05 50.27 -18.81
N ASP A 99 26.89 51.32 -19.62
CA ASP A 99 27.93 52.30 -19.90
C ASP A 99 27.72 53.61 -19.10
N GLN A 100 26.47 53.98 -18.81
CA GLN A 100 26.11 55.28 -18.21
C GLN A 100 25.62 55.22 -16.76
N GLY A 101 25.36 54.03 -16.20
CA GLY A 101 24.78 53.92 -14.86
C GLY A 101 23.25 53.97 -14.89
N GLU A 102 22.63 54.43 -13.80
CA GLU A 102 21.18 54.64 -13.76
C GLU A 102 20.79 55.79 -14.71
N ILE A 103 19.81 55.54 -15.59
CA ILE A 103 19.28 56.53 -16.53
C ILE A 103 17.76 56.66 -16.41
N LEU A 104 17.22 57.83 -16.72
CA LEU A 104 15.78 58.02 -16.90
C LEU A 104 15.36 57.34 -18.21
N TYR A 105 14.60 56.24 -18.10
CA TYR A 105 14.22 55.39 -19.23
C TYR A 105 12.94 55.88 -19.91
N GLN A 106 11.88 56.10 -19.14
CA GLN A 106 10.65 56.73 -19.60
C GLN A 106 10.14 57.74 -18.59
N VAL A 107 9.40 58.75 -19.06
CA VAL A 107 8.85 59.80 -18.20
C VAL A 107 7.45 60.19 -18.66
N ALA A 108 6.59 60.54 -17.71
CA ALA A 108 5.25 61.06 -17.97
C ALA A 108 4.97 62.31 -17.14
N TYR A 109 4.14 63.19 -17.70
CA TYR A 109 3.66 64.40 -17.05
C TYR A 109 2.15 64.33 -16.82
N ALA A 110 1.70 64.82 -15.66
CA ALA A 110 0.29 64.94 -15.32
C ALA A 110 -0.20 66.37 -15.54
N GLU A 111 -1.13 66.55 -16.48
CA GLU A 111 -1.80 67.84 -16.70
C GLU A 111 -2.73 68.22 -15.56
N GLN A 112 -3.29 67.20 -14.89
CA GLN A 112 -4.13 67.34 -13.69
C GLN A 112 -3.46 66.59 -12.53
N PRO A 113 -2.59 67.25 -11.76
CA PRO A 113 -1.86 66.62 -10.66
C PRO A 113 -2.74 66.47 -9.42
N ASP A 114 -2.53 65.39 -8.68
CA ASP A 114 -3.14 65.16 -7.37
C ASP A 114 -2.18 65.59 -6.25
N TYR A 115 -2.74 66.01 -5.11
CA TYR A 115 -1.96 66.40 -3.94
C TYR A 115 -1.69 65.19 -3.03
N LEU A 116 -0.40 64.93 -2.78
CA LEU A 116 0.06 63.98 -1.77
C LEU A 116 0.35 64.76 -0.47
N PRO A 117 -0.40 64.57 0.62
CA PRO A 117 -0.20 65.28 1.89
C PRO A 117 1.04 64.78 2.64
N PRO A 118 1.60 65.58 3.57
CA PRO A 118 2.73 65.15 4.42
C PRO A 118 2.33 64.08 5.45
N ASP A 119 3.32 63.43 6.03
CA ASP A 119 3.23 62.49 7.15
C ASP A 119 2.79 63.19 8.46
N GLY A 120 2.11 62.46 9.35
CA GLY A 120 1.67 62.95 10.67
C GLY A 120 0.33 63.70 10.69
N GLY A 121 -0.40 63.73 9.57
CA GLY A 121 -1.78 64.23 9.49
C GLY A 121 -2.85 63.18 9.88
N ALA A 122 -4.13 63.53 9.75
CA ALA A 122 -5.25 62.61 10.03
C ALA A 122 -5.46 61.53 8.94
N THR A 123 -4.67 61.53 7.87
CA THR A 123 -4.82 60.68 6.69
C THR A 123 -3.50 59.99 6.35
N HIS A 124 -3.48 58.67 6.49
CA HIS A 124 -2.45 57.78 5.94
C HIS A 124 -2.84 57.43 4.51
N ILE A 125 -1.96 57.69 3.54
CA ILE A 125 -2.22 57.38 2.13
C ILE A 125 -1.27 56.28 1.70
N GLU A 126 -1.84 55.14 1.34
CA GLU A 126 -1.15 54.09 0.59
C GLU A 126 -1.86 53.89 -0.74
N MET A 127 -1.11 53.99 -1.83
CA MET A 127 -1.67 53.90 -3.16
C MET A 127 -0.81 53.04 -4.07
N ALA A 128 -1.38 51.93 -4.54
CA ALA A 128 -0.77 51.09 -5.57
C ALA A 128 -1.08 51.64 -6.96
N THR A 129 -0.06 51.82 -7.80
CA THR A 129 -0.22 52.20 -9.21
C THR A 129 0.57 51.27 -10.11
N ASN A 130 0.00 51.01 -11.30
CA ASN A 130 0.63 50.18 -12.32
C ASN A 130 1.03 51.07 -13.51
N LEU A 131 2.32 51.06 -13.85
CA LEU A 131 2.84 51.73 -15.03
C LEU A 131 3.05 50.71 -16.15
N LEU A 132 2.53 51.02 -17.34
CA LEU A 132 2.80 50.26 -18.55
C LEU A 132 4.01 50.85 -19.26
N VAL A 133 5.14 50.17 -19.16
CA VAL A 133 6.45 50.64 -19.64
C VAL A 133 6.77 49.93 -20.95
N ALA A 134 7.09 50.68 -22.00
CA ALA A 134 7.44 50.12 -23.30
C ALA A 134 8.89 49.66 -23.33
N THR A 135 9.16 48.39 -23.69
CA THR A 135 10.49 47.78 -23.57
C THR A 135 11.12 47.31 -24.88
N SER A 136 10.36 47.28 -25.98
CA SER A 136 10.73 46.80 -27.34
C SER A 136 11.71 45.62 -27.40
N SER A 137 11.21 44.43 -27.75
CA SER A 137 11.98 43.22 -28.11
C SER A 137 13.22 42.89 -27.26
N ALA A 138 13.22 43.21 -25.96
CA ALA A 138 14.26 42.77 -25.04
C ALA A 138 14.06 41.26 -24.74
N ALA A 139 15.12 40.46 -24.88
CA ALA A 139 15.07 39.01 -24.65
C ALA A 139 14.89 38.64 -23.16
N SER A 140 15.18 39.57 -22.24
CA SER A 140 15.02 39.42 -20.80
C SER A 140 14.84 40.79 -20.16
N VAL A 141 13.75 40.97 -19.41
CA VAL A 141 13.46 42.18 -18.62
C VAL A 141 13.39 41.79 -17.14
N THR A 142 14.11 42.51 -16.30
CA THR A 142 14.18 42.29 -14.85
C THR A 142 13.98 43.59 -14.09
N ALA A 143 13.67 43.50 -12.79
CA ALA A 143 13.55 44.66 -11.91
C ALA A 143 14.21 44.37 -10.56
N VAL A 144 14.80 45.38 -9.93
CA VAL A 144 15.24 45.29 -8.53
C VAL A 144 14.01 45.45 -7.64
N MET A 145 13.60 44.37 -6.97
CA MET A 145 12.41 44.35 -6.12
C MET A 145 12.77 44.59 -4.66
N ASP A 146 11.98 45.43 -3.97
CA ASP A 146 12.01 45.57 -2.52
C ASP A 146 10.87 44.75 -1.91
N GLY A 147 11.18 43.56 -1.38
CA GLY A 147 10.19 42.58 -0.89
C GLY A 147 9.59 42.85 0.48
N SER A 148 9.66 44.08 0.99
CA SER A 148 9.15 44.44 2.32
C SER A 148 7.61 44.47 2.40
N LEU A 149 6.91 44.76 1.29
CA LEU A 149 5.44 44.78 1.19
C LEU A 149 4.96 44.32 -0.21
N VAL A 150 4.75 43.02 -0.40
CA VAL A 150 4.22 42.46 -1.66
C VAL A 150 2.69 42.40 -1.61
N PHE A 151 2.01 43.17 -2.47
CA PHE A 151 0.55 43.09 -2.64
C PHE A 151 0.20 42.21 -3.84
N ALA A 152 -0.66 41.21 -3.63
CA ALA A 152 -1.33 40.49 -4.70
C ALA A 152 -2.67 41.18 -5.01
N HIS A 153 -2.90 41.60 -6.25
CA HIS A 153 -4.22 42.06 -6.67
C HIS A 153 -5.23 40.91 -6.64
N VAL A 154 -6.53 41.22 -6.59
CA VAL A 154 -7.60 40.21 -6.71
C VAL A 154 -7.45 39.39 -8.00
N THR A 155 -6.93 40.00 -9.07
CA THR A 155 -6.57 39.33 -10.32
C THR A 155 -5.40 38.35 -10.14
N ASP A 156 -4.35 38.75 -9.44
CA ASP A 156 -3.21 37.86 -9.15
C ASP A 156 -3.64 36.69 -8.26
N LEU A 157 -4.53 36.96 -7.28
CA LEU A 157 -5.16 35.93 -6.45
C LEU A 157 -6.11 35.05 -7.25
N ALA A 158 -6.84 35.57 -8.24
CA ALA A 158 -7.72 34.79 -9.10
C ALA A 158 -6.93 33.90 -10.07
N GLU A 159 -5.84 34.41 -10.64
CA GLU A 159 -4.92 33.63 -11.46
C GLU A 159 -4.21 32.54 -10.65
N HIS A 160 -3.91 32.80 -9.37
CA HIS A 160 -3.31 31.82 -8.47
C HIS A 160 -4.33 30.81 -7.91
N ALA A 161 -5.56 31.23 -7.61
CA ALA A 161 -6.65 30.35 -7.14
C ALA A 161 -7.07 29.31 -8.20
N ASP A 162 -6.79 29.59 -9.47
CA ASP A 162 -7.03 28.70 -10.61
C ASP A 162 -6.02 27.55 -10.76
N THR A 163 -5.05 27.42 -9.85
CA THR A 163 -4.08 26.30 -9.85
C THR A 163 -4.72 24.95 -9.51
N PHE A 164 -5.93 24.92 -8.94
CA PHE A 164 -6.71 23.70 -8.69
C PHE A 164 -8.18 23.88 -9.09
N ARG A 165 -8.50 23.84 -10.39
CA ARG A 165 -9.89 23.78 -10.84
C ARG A 165 -10.45 22.36 -10.73
N GLY A 166 -11.65 22.26 -10.13
CA GLY A 166 -12.35 20.99 -9.90
C GLY A 166 -13.31 20.96 -8.71
N PHE A 167 -13.15 21.89 -7.76
CA PHE A 167 -14.01 22.02 -6.58
C PHE A 167 -14.79 23.34 -6.63
N ALA A 168 -16.12 23.29 -6.67
CA ALA A 168 -16.94 24.47 -6.42
C ALA A 168 -16.73 24.95 -4.98
N PHE A 169 -16.86 26.26 -4.73
CA PHE A 169 -16.93 26.82 -3.37
C PHE A 169 -18.04 26.20 -2.50
N SER A 170 -19.02 25.53 -3.12
CA SER A 170 -20.09 24.78 -2.45
C SER A 170 -19.69 23.37 -1.98
N GLY A 171 -18.44 22.93 -2.20
CA GLY A 171 -18.00 21.56 -1.90
C GLY A 171 -18.57 20.49 -2.83
N ARG A 172 -19.07 20.89 -4.01
CA ARG A 172 -19.54 19.97 -5.08
C ARG A 172 -18.57 20.05 -6.25
N HIS A 173 -18.38 18.95 -6.97
CA HIS A 173 -17.61 18.99 -8.22
C HIS A 173 -18.43 19.69 -9.32
N GLU A 174 -17.83 20.66 -10.01
CA GLU A 174 -18.44 21.26 -11.19
C GLU A 174 -18.29 20.31 -12.39
N GLN A 175 -19.37 20.17 -13.17
CA GLN A 175 -19.37 19.33 -14.36
C GLN A 175 -18.54 19.98 -15.47
N TYR A 176 -17.59 19.25 -16.02
CA TYR A 176 -16.78 19.70 -17.14
C TYR A 176 -17.54 19.51 -18.46
N THR A 177 -17.57 20.57 -19.27
CA THR A 177 -18.36 20.67 -20.53
C THR A 177 -17.47 20.84 -21.77
N GLY A 178 -16.15 20.79 -21.60
CA GLY A 178 -15.18 21.05 -22.66
C GLY A 178 -14.61 19.79 -23.32
N ASP A 179 -13.47 19.99 -23.97
CA ASP A 179 -12.65 18.92 -24.54
C ASP A 179 -11.63 18.41 -23.54
N LEU A 180 -11.69 17.11 -23.21
CA LEU A 180 -10.72 16.47 -22.31
C LEU A 180 -9.27 16.65 -22.77
N ASP A 181 -9.00 16.79 -24.07
CA ASP A 181 -7.66 17.03 -24.61
C ASP A 181 -7.19 18.47 -24.42
N ALA A 182 -8.12 19.41 -24.26
CA ALA A 182 -7.81 20.81 -23.96
C ALA A 182 -7.42 21.03 -22.47
N ILE A 183 -7.42 19.99 -21.63
CA ILE A 183 -7.00 20.09 -20.23
C ILE A 183 -5.47 20.15 -20.17
N THR A 184 -4.94 21.35 -19.93
CA THR A 184 -3.50 21.65 -19.90
C THR A 184 -2.89 21.64 -18.50
N ARG A 185 -3.63 21.22 -17.46
CA ARG A 185 -3.20 21.29 -16.05
C ARG A 185 -3.70 20.09 -15.24
N ASN A 186 -3.09 19.86 -14.08
CA ASN A 186 -3.56 18.86 -13.13
C ASN A 186 -4.97 19.24 -12.63
N SER A 187 -5.92 18.31 -12.72
CA SER A 187 -7.31 18.60 -12.37
C SER A 187 -8.09 17.35 -11.97
N LEU A 188 -9.24 17.57 -11.33
CA LEU A 188 -10.25 16.55 -11.05
C LEU A 188 -11.63 17.11 -11.39
N TYR A 189 -12.29 16.55 -12.42
CA TYR A 189 -13.58 17.03 -12.90
C TYR A 189 -14.66 15.94 -12.85
N ALA A 190 -15.91 16.34 -12.59
CA ALA A 190 -17.07 15.50 -12.89
C ALA A 190 -17.37 15.55 -14.39
N VAL A 191 -17.68 14.42 -15.01
CA VAL A 191 -17.98 14.30 -16.43
C VAL A 191 -19.22 13.43 -16.67
N GLU A 192 -19.90 13.67 -17.78
CA GLU A 192 -21.02 12.86 -18.24
C GLU A 192 -20.96 12.75 -19.77
N LYS A 193 -21.28 11.56 -20.30
CA LYS A 193 -21.29 11.37 -21.75
C LYS A 193 -22.36 12.23 -22.41
N GLY A 194 -21.96 12.97 -23.44
CA GLY A 194 -22.80 13.92 -24.17
C GLY A 194 -22.63 15.37 -23.69
N VAL A 195 -21.91 15.58 -22.59
CA VAL A 195 -21.61 16.91 -22.03
C VAL A 195 -20.14 17.29 -22.28
N ALA A 196 -19.20 16.35 -22.10
CA ALA A 196 -17.79 16.54 -22.47
C ALA A 196 -17.43 15.75 -23.75
N THR A 197 -16.41 16.21 -24.47
CA THR A 197 -15.89 15.54 -25.69
C THR A 197 -14.65 14.69 -25.38
N HIS A 198 -14.35 13.72 -26.23
CA HIS A 198 -13.29 12.70 -26.06
C HIS A 198 -13.40 11.78 -24.83
N LEU A 199 -14.61 11.65 -24.28
CA LEU A 199 -14.95 10.57 -23.35
C LEU A 199 -14.96 9.21 -24.10
N PRO A 200 -14.81 8.08 -23.38
CA PRO A 200 -14.91 6.75 -23.98
C PRO A 200 -16.24 6.59 -24.73
N VAL A 201 -16.17 6.11 -25.98
CA VAL A 201 -17.34 5.96 -26.86
C VAL A 201 -18.38 4.99 -26.29
N ASP A 202 -17.94 4.04 -25.47
CA ASP A 202 -18.74 3.01 -24.82
C ASP A 202 -19.24 3.39 -23.42
N MET A 203 -18.86 4.56 -22.87
CA MET A 203 -19.47 5.07 -21.64
C MET A 203 -21.00 5.18 -21.84
N PRO A 204 -21.88 4.80 -20.91
CA PRO A 204 -23.31 4.97 -21.10
C PRO A 204 -23.74 6.46 -20.99
N ALA A 205 -24.79 6.86 -21.72
CA ALA A 205 -25.32 8.23 -21.61
C ALA A 205 -26.05 8.41 -20.26
N GLY A 206 -25.89 9.57 -19.62
CA GLY A 206 -26.50 9.84 -18.30
C GLY A 206 -25.69 9.36 -17.10
N VAL A 207 -24.56 8.66 -17.32
CA VAL A 207 -23.68 8.19 -16.24
C VAL A 207 -22.70 9.28 -15.83
N GLN A 208 -22.57 9.50 -14.52
CA GLN A 208 -21.56 10.38 -13.96
C GLN A 208 -20.23 9.64 -13.75
N GLY A 209 -19.14 10.32 -14.05
CA GLY A 209 -17.79 9.86 -13.77
C GLY A 209 -16.87 10.98 -13.28
N PHE A 210 -15.70 10.61 -12.77
CA PHE A 210 -14.65 11.55 -12.40
C PHE A 210 -13.43 11.37 -13.29
N VAL A 211 -12.96 12.44 -13.92
CA VAL A 211 -11.70 12.45 -14.66
C VAL A 211 -10.64 13.17 -13.85
N GLN A 212 -9.58 12.45 -13.50
CA GLN A 212 -8.35 13.03 -13.01
C GLN A 212 -7.39 13.22 -14.19
N THR A 213 -6.80 14.40 -14.31
CA THR A 213 -5.73 14.67 -15.28
C THR A 213 -4.41 14.90 -14.55
N MET A 214 -3.36 14.24 -15.02
CA MET A 214 -1.98 14.49 -14.64
C MET A 214 -1.19 14.96 -15.86
N VAL A 215 -0.69 16.19 -15.81
CA VAL A 215 0.23 16.73 -16.80
C VAL A 215 1.66 16.39 -16.39
N GLN A 216 2.41 15.86 -17.33
CA GLN A 216 3.79 15.44 -17.14
C GLN A 216 4.73 16.65 -17.08
N PRO A 217 5.97 16.50 -16.56
CA PRO A 217 6.92 17.61 -16.44
C PRO A 217 7.30 18.31 -17.75
N ASP A 218 7.02 17.68 -18.89
CA ASP A 218 7.24 18.25 -20.22
C ASP A 218 6.17 19.30 -20.61
N GLY A 219 5.10 19.45 -19.82
CA GLY A 219 4.01 20.39 -20.07
C GLY A 219 3.08 20.02 -21.24
N GLU A 220 3.48 19.06 -22.06
CA GLU A 220 2.74 18.61 -23.24
C GLU A 220 2.13 17.23 -23.07
N SER A 221 2.73 16.30 -22.33
CA SER A 221 2.17 14.95 -22.15
C SER A 221 1.19 14.93 -20.99
N ARG A 222 0.08 14.19 -21.15
CA ARG A 222 -0.92 14.03 -20.09
C ARG A 222 -1.36 12.58 -19.95
N THR A 223 -1.62 12.17 -18.71
CA THR A 223 -2.30 10.92 -18.39
C THR A 223 -3.63 11.28 -17.76
N GLN A 224 -4.72 10.65 -18.21
CA GLN A 224 -6.04 10.86 -17.63
C GLN A 224 -6.55 9.55 -17.06
N THR A 225 -7.31 9.64 -15.97
CA THR A 225 -7.94 8.49 -15.34
C THR A 225 -9.42 8.80 -15.17
N LEU A 226 -10.30 8.02 -15.80
CA LEU A 226 -11.74 8.12 -15.63
C LEU A 226 -12.21 7.07 -14.63
N TRP A 227 -13.04 7.46 -13.67
CA TRP A 227 -13.72 6.59 -12.72
C TRP A 227 -15.23 6.64 -12.97
N SER A 228 -15.88 5.50 -13.19
CA SER A 228 -17.34 5.41 -13.31
C SER A 228 -17.98 5.36 -11.92
N VAL A 229 -18.97 6.22 -11.67
CA VAL A 229 -19.70 6.24 -10.40
C VAL A 229 -21.01 5.48 -10.53
N ASP A 230 -21.80 5.81 -11.55
CA ASP A 230 -23.18 5.31 -11.72
C ASP A 230 -23.35 4.46 -13.00
N ASP A 231 -22.27 3.86 -13.50
CA ASP A 231 -22.35 2.95 -14.65
C ASP A 231 -23.02 1.64 -14.21
N ALA A 232 -24.21 1.35 -14.75
CA ALA A 232 -24.96 0.15 -14.41
C ALA A 232 -24.27 -1.14 -14.88
N ASP A 233 -23.49 -1.08 -15.96
CA ASP A 233 -22.76 -2.21 -16.52
C ASP A 233 -21.35 -2.35 -15.88
N HIS A 234 -20.77 -1.25 -15.39
CA HIS A 234 -19.41 -1.19 -14.82
C HIS A 234 -19.30 -0.31 -13.56
N PRO A 235 -20.01 -0.60 -12.45
CA PRO A 235 -20.02 0.27 -11.27
C PRO A 235 -18.66 0.25 -10.54
N GLY A 236 -18.03 1.42 -10.39
CA GLY A 236 -16.75 1.55 -9.69
C GLY A 236 -15.52 1.08 -10.47
N TRP A 237 -15.57 1.11 -11.80
CA TRP A 237 -14.43 0.77 -12.67
C TRP A 237 -13.66 2.04 -13.06
N TRP A 238 -12.43 1.86 -13.51
CA TRP A 238 -11.57 2.94 -13.98
C TRP A 238 -10.95 2.62 -15.34
N ARG A 239 -10.58 3.66 -16.08
CA ARG A 239 -9.77 3.57 -17.31
C ARG A 239 -8.64 4.57 -17.27
N ARG A 240 -7.49 4.17 -17.80
CA ARG A 240 -6.41 5.09 -18.13
C ARG A 240 -6.55 5.55 -19.57
N ARG A 241 -6.31 6.84 -19.80
CA ARG A 241 -6.03 7.42 -21.11
C ARG A 241 -4.56 7.82 -21.19
N ALA A 242 -3.91 7.48 -22.29
CA ALA A 242 -2.57 7.93 -22.63
C ALA A 242 -2.49 8.13 -24.15
N ASN A 243 -1.77 9.16 -24.60
CA ASN A 243 -1.66 9.50 -26.02
C ASN A 243 -3.04 9.62 -26.71
N GLU A 244 -3.98 10.29 -26.05
CA GLU A 244 -5.35 10.54 -26.56
C GLU A 244 -6.23 9.29 -26.73
N GLU A 245 -5.71 8.09 -26.44
CA GLU A 245 -6.42 6.82 -26.53
C GLU A 245 -6.81 6.26 -25.15
N TRP A 246 -8.03 5.75 -25.03
CA TRP A 246 -8.52 5.07 -23.82
C TRP A 246 -8.16 3.59 -23.82
N GLY A 247 -7.60 3.11 -22.72
CA GLY A 247 -7.41 1.68 -22.47
C GLY A 247 -8.73 0.97 -22.12
N ALA A 248 -8.66 -0.36 -21.94
CA ALA A 248 -9.79 -1.17 -21.52
C ALA A 248 -10.29 -0.81 -20.11
N TRP A 249 -11.57 -1.05 -19.81
CA TRP A 249 -12.12 -0.88 -18.46
C TRP A 249 -11.37 -1.81 -17.48
N GLN A 250 -10.97 -1.27 -16.34
CA GLN A 250 -10.29 -1.99 -15.27
C GLN A 250 -11.10 -1.83 -13.98
N VAL A 251 -11.30 -2.91 -13.24
CA VAL A 251 -11.92 -2.81 -11.90
C VAL A 251 -10.90 -2.16 -10.94
N VAL A 252 -11.39 -1.35 -10.01
CA VAL A 252 -10.54 -0.87 -8.90
C VAL A 252 -10.07 -2.09 -8.10
N GLY A 253 -8.76 -2.35 -8.11
CA GLY A 253 -8.17 -3.55 -7.51
C GLY A 253 -7.86 -4.71 -8.47
N ALA A 254 -7.96 -4.52 -9.80
CA ALA A 254 -7.64 -5.55 -10.81
C ALA A 254 -6.16 -5.98 -10.90
N ALA A 255 -5.28 -5.56 -9.98
CA ALA A 255 -3.87 -5.95 -9.98
C ALA A 255 -3.52 -6.87 -8.80
N MET A 256 -3.30 -8.15 -9.13
CA MET A 256 -2.48 -9.17 -8.43
C MET A 256 -3.21 -10.20 -7.50
N GLY A 257 -4.39 -10.71 -7.87
CA GLY A 257 -4.98 -11.91 -7.26
C GLY A 257 -4.38 -13.24 -7.76
N LEU A 258 -4.71 -14.37 -7.12
CA LEU A 258 -4.43 -15.71 -7.68
C LEU A 258 -5.15 -15.84 -9.03
N PRO A 259 -4.48 -16.35 -10.08
CA PRO A 259 -5.16 -16.61 -11.35
C PRO A 259 -6.33 -17.58 -11.16
N VAL A 260 -7.47 -17.29 -11.79
CA VAL A 260 -8.61 -18.22 -11.86
C VAL A 260 -8.14 -19.57 -12.38
N GLY A 261 -8.61 -20.66 -11.76
CA GLY A 261 -8.15 -22.01 -12.06
C GLY A 261 -6.98 -22.51 -11.21
N THR A 262 -6.36 -21.65 -10.38
CA THR A 262 -5.31 -22.08 -9.44
C THR A 262 -5.89 -23.00 -8.37
N VAL A 263 -5.32 -24.20 -8.21
CA VAL A 263 -5.70 -25.16 -7.15
C VAL A 263 -4.74 -25.05 -5.97
N VAL A 264 -5.29 -24.93 -4.77
CA VAL A 264 -4.55 -24.86 -3.50
C VAL A 264 -5.16 -25.78 -2.46
N TRP A 265 -4.40 -26.10 -1.42
CA TRP A 265 -4.89 -26.87 -0.27
C TRP A 265 -5.20 -25.94 0.89
N VAL A 266 -6.41 -26.07 1.43
CA VAL A 266 -6.91 -25.25 2.52
C VAL A 266 -7.10 -26.11 3.77
N PRO A 267 -6.40 -25.79 4.88
CA PRO A 267 -6.65 -26.37 6.20
C PRO A 267 -7.93 -25.75 6.80
N GLY A 268 -9.08 -26.08 6.22
CA GLY A 268 -10.41 -25.63 6.65
C GLY A 268 -11.51 -26.45 6.00
N THR A 269 -12.70 -26.48 6.60
CA THR A 269 -13.85 -27.24 6.04
C THR A 269 -14.68 -26.47 5.03
N THR A 270 -14.46 -25.15 4.93
CA THR A 270 -15.17 -24.24 4.02
C THR A 270 -14.15 -23.56 3.11
N PRO A 271 -14.40 -23.46 1.78
CA PRO A 271 -13.49 -22.76 0.89
C PRO A 271 -13.42 -21.25 1.23
N PRO A 272 -12.24 -20.60 1.09
CA PRO A 272 -12.13 -19.15 1.25
C PRO A 272 -12.98 -18.38 0.24
N PRO A 273 -13.37 -17.12 0.53
CA PRO A 273 -14.10 -16.27 -0.41
C PRO A 273 -13.41 -16.20 -1.80
N GLY A 274 -14.20 -16.39 -2.86
CA GLY A 274 -13.70 -16.43 -4.25
C GLY A 274 -13.11 -17.78 -4.69
N MET A 275 -13.06 -18.78 -3.79
CA MET A 275 -12.67 -20.16 -4.11
C MET A 275 -13.84 -21.14 -3.97
N LEU A 276 -13.72 -22.27 -4.65
CA LEU A 276 -14.68 -23.38 -4.57
C LEU A 276 -13.96 -24.68 -4.20
N ALA A 277 -14.60 -25.52 -3.40
CA ALA A 277 -14.08 -26.84 -3.07
C ALA A 277 -14.16 -27.76 -4.29
N VAL A 278 -13.12 -28.57 -4.52
CA VAL A 278 -13.04 -29.52 -5.65
C VAL A 278 -12.97 -30.97 -5.19
N ASN A 279 -13.39 -31.29 -3.97
CA ASN A 279 -13.38 -32.66 -3.44
C ASN A 279 -14.57 -33.52 -3.90
N ALA A 280 -15.65 -32.91 -4.39
CA ALA A 280 -16.89 -33.61 -4.75
C ALA A 280 -17.19 -33.64 -6.26
N GLY A 281 -16.62 -32.73 -7.06
CA GLY A 281 -16.97 -32.58 -8.46
C GLY A 281 -18.35 -31.95 -8.68
N ASP A 282 -18.61 -30.83 -8.00
CA ASP A 282 -19.89 -30.13 -8.02
C ASP A 282 -20.23 -29.55 -9.41
N ILE A 283 -21.54 -29.50 -9.72
CA ILE A 283 -22.08 -28.81 -10.90
C ILE A 283 -22.30 -27.33 -10.55
N LEU A 284 -21.84 -26.44 -11.43
CA LEU A 284 -21.95 -24.99 -11.30
C LEU A 284 -22.65 -24.37 -12.51
N GLY A 285 -23.25 -23.19 -12.32
CA GLY A 285 -23.82 -22.39 -13.42
C GLY A 285 -22.76 -21.54 -14.11
N ARG A 286 -22.72 -21.57 -15.45
CA ARG A 286 -21.78 -20.80 -16.28
C ARG A 286 -21.95 -19.28 -16.12
N ALA A 287 -23.19 -18.82 -15.95
CA ALA A 287 -23.50 -17.41 -15.71
C ALA A 287 -23.09 -16.94 -14.30
N THR A 288 -23.09 -17.85 -13.33
CA THR A 288 -22.67 -17.55 -11.95
C THR A 288 -21.15 -17.52 -11.81
N TRP A 289 -20.44 -18.34 -12.59
CA TRP A 289 -18.97 -18.46 -12.57
C TRP A 289 -18.36 -18.32 -13.97
N PRO A 290 -18.50 -17.14 -14.61
CA PRO A 290 -18.10 -16.96 -16.01
C PRO A 290 -16.58 -17.07 -16.21
N GLU A 291 -15.77 -16.53 -15.29
CA GLU A 291 -14.31 -16.58 -15.38
C GLU A 291 -13.77 -18.02 -15.26
N LEU A 292 -14.31 -18.80 -14.31
CA LEU A 292 -13.91 -20.19 -14.14
C LEU A 292 -14.37 -21.07 -15.32
N TRP A 293 -15.52 -20.76 -15.92
CA TRP A 293 -15.98 -21.43 -17.13
C TRP A 293 -15.08 -21.10 -18.33
N GLU A 294 -14.65 -19.85 -18.49
CA GLU A 294 -13.66 -19.48 -19.50
C GLU A 294 -12.34 -20.23 -19.29
N PHE A 295 -11.85 -20.30 -18.05
CA PHE A 295 -10.68 -21.11 -17.72
C PHE A 295 -10.88 -22.59 -18.09
N ALA A 296 -12.01 -23.19 -17.74
CA ALA A 296 -12.29 -24.59 -18.04
C ALA A 296 -12.23 -24.88 -19.55
N GLN A 297 -12.83 -24.02 -20.39
CA GLN A 297 -12.78 -24.16 -21.85
C GLN A 297 -11.35 -24.06 -22.41
N ASN A 298 -10.54 -23.17 -21.83
CA ASN A 298 -9.18 -22.92 -22.30
C ASN A 298 -8.13 -23.87 -21.66
N SER A 299 -8.50 -24.62 -20.62
CA SER A 299 -7.59 -25.47 -19.85
C SER A 299 -7.06 -26.67 -20.64
N GLY A 300 -7.75 -27.09 -21.70
CA GLY A 300 -7.49 -28.37 -22.38
C GLY A 300 -7.91 -29.60 -21.56
N LEU A 301 -8.61 -29.42 -20.44
CA LEU A 301 -9.08 -30.46 -19.53
C LEU A 301 -10.61 -30.58 -19.47
N LEU A 302 -11.32 -30.07 -20.47
CA LEU A 302 -12.77 -30.15 -20.56
C LEU A 302 -13.19 -31.40 -21.35
N VAL A 303 -13.95 -32.28 -20.71
CA VAL A 303 -14.54 -33.49 -21.31
C VAL A 303 -16.07 -33.41 -21.29
N THR A 304 -16.76 -34.37 -21.92
CA THR A 304 -18.22 -34.44 -21.79
C THR A 304 -18.65 -34.90 -20.39
N ASP A 305 -19.83 -34.50 -19.89
CA ASP A 305 -20.31 -34.99 -18.59
C ASP A 305 -20.46 -36.52 -18.56
N THR A 306 -20.74 -37.14 -19.71
CA THR A 306 -20.78 -38.60 -19.82
C THR A 306 -19.41 -39.23 -19.58
N GLU A 307 -18.35 -38.70 -20.18
CA GLU A 307 -16.97 -39.16 -19.96
C GLU A 307 -16.53 -38.92 -18.51
N TRP A 308 -16.85 -37.74 -17.97
CA TRP A 308 -16.54 -37.41 -16.59
C TRP A 308 -17.20 -38.38 -15.59
N GLN A 309 -18.49 -38.69 -15.80
CA GLN A 309 -19.22 -39.65 -14.96
C GLN A 309 -18.68 -41.07 -15.10
N ALA A 310 -18.25 -41.47 -16.30
CA ALA A 310 -17.60 -42.75 -16.51
C ALA A 310 -16.31 -42.86 -15.69
N GLU A 311 -15.45 -41.83 -15.73
CA GLU A 311 -14.24 -41.75 -14.90
C GLU A 311 -14.58 -41.78 -13.40
N ALA A 312 -15.57 -41.00 -12.95
CA ALA A 312 -16.00 -40.96 -11.54
C ALA A 312 -16.60 -42.28 -11.02
N SER A 313 -17.08 -43.14 -11.91
CA SER A 313 -17.62 -44.46 -11.55
C SER A 313 -16.54 -45.52 -11.31
N VAL A 314 -15.35 -45.31 -11.89
CA VAL A 314 -14.21 -46.24 -11.82
C VAL A 314 -13.12 -45.72 -10.89
N HIS A 315 -12.95 -44.41 -10.81
CA HIS A 315 -11.87 -43.74 -10.11
C HIS A 315 -12.40 -42.86 -8.99
N SER A 316 -11.66 -42.84 -7.87
CA SER A 316 -11.99 -42.03 -6.70
C SER A 316 -11.90 -40.53 -7.00
N SER A 317 -10.96 -40.11 -7.85
CA SER A 317 -10.76 -38.73 -8.31
C SER A 317 -10.89 -38.63 -9.83
N VAL A 318 -11.31 -37.45 -10.31
CA VAL A 318 -11.40 -37.09 -11.73
C VAL A 318 -10.69 -35.75 -11.93
N GLY A 319 -9.63 -35.73 -12.73
CA GLY A 319 -8.79 -34.55 -12.96
C GLY A 319 -9.29 -33.57 -14.04
N TYR A 320 -10.50 -33.78 -14.55
CA TYR A 320 -11.08 -33.05 -15.67
C TYR A 320 -12.29 -32.20 -15.25
N PHE A 321 -12.55 -31.12 -15.97
CA PHE A 321 -13.85 -30.42 -15.96
C PHE A 321 -14.82 -31.16 -16.89
N SER A 322 -16.12 -31.01 -16.66
CA SER A 322 -17.15 -31.46 -17.62
C SER A 322 -17.97 -30.30 -18.18
N ASP A 323 -18.47 -30.46 -19.40
CA ASP A 323 -19.39 -29.52 -20.06
C ASP A 323 -20.80 -29.47 -19.45
N GLY A 324 -21.08 -30.28 -18.42
CA GLY A 324 -22.34 -30.29 -17.68
C GLY A 324 -23.54 -30.69 -18.57
N ASP A 325 -24.56 -29.84 -18.59
CA ASP A 325 -25.73 -29.99 -19.47
C ASP A 325 -25.48 -29.56 -20.93
N GLY A 326 -24.26 -29.15 -21.26
CA GLY A 326 -23.87 -28.65 -22.58
C GLY A 326 -24.31 -27.20 -22.86
N ALA A 327 -25.05 -26.55 -21.96
CA ALA A 327 -25.64 -25.24 -22.20
C ALA A 327 -25.42 -24.23 -21.06
N THR A 328 -25.94 -24.52 -19.86
CA THR A 328 -26.04 -23.56 -18.75
C THR A 328 -25.12 -23.89 -17.59
N THR A 329 -24.59 -25.11 -17.54
CA THR A 329 -23.81 -25.63 -16.42
C THR A 329 -22.46 -26.21 -16.87
N PHE A 330 -21.57 -26.41 -15.90
CA PHE A 330 -20.32 -27.14 -16.07
C PHE A 330 -19.95 -27.81 -14.74
N ARG A 331 -19.06 -28.81 -14.76
CA ARG A 331 -18.68 -29.56 -13.56
C ARG A 331 -17.21 -29.37 -13.21
N LEU A 332 -16.92 -29.21 -11.92
CA LEU A 332 -15.56 -29.16 -11.38
C LEU A 332 -14.85 -30.52 -11.41
N PRO A 333 -13.51 -30.55 -11.40
CA PRO A 333 -12.74 -31.73 -11.05
C PRO A 333 -13.11 -32.25 -9.66
N LYS A 334 -12.85 -33.55 -9.43
CA LYS A 334 -13.02 -34.21 -8.14
C LYS A 334 -11.65 -34.69 -7.66
N LEU A 335 -11.11 -34.10 -6.60
CA LEU A 335 -9.78 -34.39 -6.07
C LEU A 335 -9.88 -34.92 -4.63
N VAL A 336 -9.75 -36.23 -4.45
CA VAL A 336 -9.70 -36.90 -3.14
C VAL A 336 -8.43 -37.74 -2.91
N ASP A 337 -7.61 -37.91 -3.95
CA ASP A 337 -6.36 -38.70 -3.92
C ASP A 337 -5.10 -37.83 -3.90
N TYR A 338 -3.92 -38.47 -3.85
CA TYR A 338 -2.64 -37.78 -3.93
C TYR A 338 -2.45 -37.12 -5.30
N VAL A 339 -1.97 -35.88 -5.29
CA VAL A 339 -1.59 -35.16 -6.50
C VAL A 339 -0.09 -35.27 -6.76
N ARG A 340 0.28 -35.29 -8.05
CA ARG A 340 1.69 -35.29 -8.49
C ARG A 340 1.86 -34.38 -9.70
N GLY A 341 3.08 -33.94 -9.95
CA GLY A 341 3.41 -33.20 -11.16
C GLY A 341 3.18 -34.04 -12.42
N ALA A 342 2.57 -33.44 -13.43
CA ALA A 342 2.41 -34.02 -14.76
C ALA A 342 3.75 -34.13 -15.49
N ASP A 343 3.89 -35.17 -16.30
CA ASP A 343 5.04 -35.46 -17.15
C ASP A 343 4.54 -36.11 -18.45
N PRO A 344 3.96 -35.29 -19.36
CA PRO A 344 3.30 -35.78 -20.57
C PRO A 344 4.24 -36.62 -21.46
N ASN A 345 5.53 -36.28 -21.48
CA ASN A 345 6.55 -36.99 -22.25
C ASN A 345 6.80 -38.42 -21.78
N ASN A 346 6.40 -38.76 -20.55
CA ASN A 346 6.52 -40.09 -19.98
C ASN A 346 5.16 -40.70 -19.63
N GLY A 347 4.11 -40.35 -20.40
CA GLY A 347 2.78 -40.97 -20.29
C GLY A 347 2.00 -40.54 -19.05
N ARG A 348 2.30 -39.35 -18.49
CA ARG A 348 1.58 -38.76 -17.36
C ARG A 348 1.05 -37.36 -17.69
N PRO A 349 0.10 -37.22 -18.64
CA PRO A 349 -0.48 -35.92 -18.96
C PRO A 349 -1.23 -35.32 -17.75
N VAL A 350 -1.48 -34.02 -17.81
CA VAL A 350 -2.28 -33.31 -16.80
C VAL A 350 -3.70 -33.91 -16.78
N GLY A 351 -4.28 -34.10 -15.59
CA GLY A 351 -5.64 -34.64 -15.40
C GLY A 351 -5.75 -36.17 -15.31
N LEU A 352 -4.71 -36.92 -15.69
CA LEU A 352 -4.73 -38.38 -15.67
C LEU A 352 -4.70 -38.95 -14.24
N TRP A 353 -5.67 -39.81 -13.92
CA TRP A 353 -5.66 -40.61 -12.68
C TRP A 353 -4.76 -41.85 -12.82
N GLN A 354 -4.09 -42.24 -11.73
CA GLN A 354 -3.26 -43.44 -11.69
C GLN A 354 -3.55 -44.23 -10.42
N ALA A 355 -3.74 -45.54 -10.56
CA ALA A 355 -3.82 -46.45 -9.43
C ALA A 355 -2.48 -46.56 -8.69
N ASP A 356 -2.54 -47.05 -7.45
CA ASP A 356 -1.36 -47.50 -6.74
C ASP A 356 -0.71 -48.69 -7.49
N ALA A 357 0.62 -48.76 -7.48
CA ALA A 357 1.36 -49.72 -8.30
C ALA A 357 1.70 -51.03 -7.56
N LEU A 358 1.55 -51.08 -6.24
CA LEU A 358 1.89 -52.23 -5.41
C LEU A 358 0.66 -52.66 -4.61
N GLN A 359 -0.19 -53.48 -5.23
CA GLN A 359 -1.40 -54.04 -4.62
C GLN A 359 -1.17 -55.44 -4.02
N GLY A 360 -0.10 -56.11 -4.44
CA GLY A 360 0.30 -57.41 -3.92
C GLY A 360 1.66 -57.85 -4.44
N HIS A 361 2.42 -58.51 -3.58
CA HIS A 361 3.66 -59.19 -3.94
C HIS A 361 3.71 -60.58 -3.28
N GLY A 362 4.44 -61.49 -3.89
CA GLY A 362 4.58 -62.86 -3.40
C GLY A 362 6.02 -63.32 -3.49
N HIS A 363 6.39 -64.27 -2.64
CA HIS A 363 7.72 -64.87 -2.63
C HIS A 363 7.62 -66.36 -2.97
N THR A 364 8.47 -66.83 -3.88
CA THR A 364 8.68 -68.24 -4.18
C THR A 364 9.93 -68.73 -3.47
N ASN A 365 9.81 -69.70 -2.56
CA ASN A 365 10.95 -70.36 -1.96
C ASN A 365 11.36 -71.59 -2.78
N SER A 366 12.66 -71.72 -3.09
CA SER A 366 13.24 -72.88 -3.76
C SER A 366 14.11 -73.65 -2.76
N SER A 367 13.58 -74.67 -2.11
CA SER A 367 14.38 -75.54 -1.24
C SER A 367 15.12 -76.61 -2.07
N VAL A 368 16.45 -76.65 -1.97
CA VAL A 368 17.27 -77.75 -2.48
C VAL A 368 17.30 -78.86 -1.44
N SER A 369 16.74 -80.04 -1.74
CA SER A 369 16.93 -81.23 -0.92
C SER A 369 18.35 -81.76 -1.11
N ILE A 370 19.21 -81.63 -0.10
CA ILE A 370 20.55 -82.23 -0.09
C ILE A 370 20.40 -83.69 0.36
N ALA A 371 20.55 -84.64 -0.55
CA ALA A 371 20.78 -86.04 -0.19
C ALA A 371 22.28 -86.24 0.02
N SER A 372 22.73 -86.43 1.26
CA SER A 372 24.11 -86.81 1.56
C SER A 372 24.30 -88.31 1.33
N SER A 373 24.91 -88.71 0.21
CA SER A 373 25.45 -90.06 0.07
C SER A 373 26.84 -90.10 0.73
N GLY A 374 27.02 -90.94 1.74
CA GLY A 374 28.33 -91.20 2.32
C GLY A 374 29.26 -91.86 1.30
N GLY A 375 30.33 -91.18 0.91
CA GLY A 375 31.36 -91.70 0.02
C GLY A 375 32.20 -90.56 -0.55
N THR A 376 33.51 -90.72 -0.57
CA THR A 376 34.50 -89.69 -0.94
C THR A 376 34.35 -89.21 -2.39
N GLY A 377 34.09 -87.91 -2.56
CA GLY A 377 34.35 -87.18 -3.81
C GLY A 377 33.20 -87.13 -4.82
N GLU A 378 32.82 -85.90 -5.18
CA GLU A 378 31.94 -85.48 -6.28
C GLU A 378 30.42 -85.68 -6.14
N CYS A 379 29.71 -84.55 -6.03
CA CYS A 379 28.27 -84.44 -6.27
C CYS A 379 28.03 -83.95 -7.69
N LEU A 380 27.83 -84.86 -8.65
CA LEU A 380 27.18 -84.57 -9.92
C LEU A 380 25.68 -84.78 -9.73
N GLY A 381 24.91 -83.70 -9.75
CA GLY A 381 23.46 -83.76 -9.76
C GLY A 381 22.96 -84.24 -11.13
N THR A 382 22.58 -85.50 -11.25
CA THR A 382 21.63 -85.93 -12.28
C THR A 382 20.40 -86.53 -11.64
N ASN A 383 19.30 -85.81 -11.86
CA ASN A 383 17.92 -86.14 -11.58
C ASN A 383 17.55 -87.50 -12.21
N SER A 384 17.21 -88.48 -11.39
CA SER A 384 16.58 -89.71 -11.87
C SER A 384 15.40 -90.10 -10.98
N SER A 385 14.22 -89.81 -11.53
CA SER A 385 12.91 -90.42 -11.29
C SER A 385 11.93 -89.72 -10.31
N PRO A 386 10.62 -89.78 -10.64
CA PRO A 386 9.75 -88.60 -10.63
C PRO A 386 8.84 -88.61 -9.41
N SER A 387 9.20 -87.81 -8.41
CA SER A 387 8.18 -87.24 -7.53
C SER A 387 8.48 -85.76 -7.44
N SER A 388 7.88 -85.02 -8.38
CA SER A 388 7.74 -83.57 -8.33
C SER A 388 6.92 -83.16 -7.12
N ALA A 389 7.49 -83.28 -5.93
CA ALA A 389 7.05 -82.52 -4.79
C ALA A 389 7.89 -81.24 -4.78
N THR A 390 7.63 -80.35 -5.74
CA THR A 390 7.85 -78.92 -5.48
C THR A 390 6.96 -78.59 -4.29
N SER A 391 7.53 -78.59 -3.09
CA SER A 391 6.88 -77.98 -1.93
C SER A 391 6.82 -76.49 -2.21
N THR A 392 5.76 -76.06 -2.89
CA THR A 392 5.45 -74.65 -3.09
C THR A 392 4.90 -74.14 -1.76
N GLY A 393 5.80 -73.90 -0.79
CA GLY A 393 5.45 -73.18 0.43
C GLY A 393 5.07 -71.76 0.05
N ARG A 394 3.77 -71.50 -0.16
CA ARG A 394 3.24 -70.16 -0.42
C ARG A 394 3.37 -69.36 0.88
N ILE A 395 4.24 -68.35 0.88
CA ILE A 395 4.37 -67.41 1.99
C ILE A 395 3.17 -66.47 1.91
N THR A 396 2.19 -66.67 2.80
CA THR A 396 0.85 -66.06 2.70
C THR A 396 0.66 -64.76 3.48
N ALA A 397 1.54 -64.43 4.43
CA ALA A 397 1.42 -63.21 5.25
C ALA A 397 2.76 -62.76 5.86
N PRO A 398 2.95 -61.44 6.11
CA PRO A 398 4.06 -60.94 6.92
C PRO A 398 3.90 -61.36 8.39
N VAL A 399 5.02 -61.57 9.09
CA VAL A 399 5.03 -61.93 10.53
C VAL A 399 5.69 -60.83 11.36
N ALA A 400 5.23 -60.65 12.61
CA ALA A 400 5.81 -59.69 13.53
C ALA A 400 7.24 -60.10 13.93
N TYR A 401 8.17 -59.14 13.93
CA TYR A 401 9.52 -59.29 14.46
C TYR A 401 9.66 -58.48 15.75
N SER A 402 10.25 -59.10 16.77
CA SER A 402 10.18 -58.65 18.18
C SER A 402 10.79 -57.27 18.46
N SER A 403 11.49 -56.66 17.51
CA SER A 403 12.14 -55.36 17.67
C SER A 403 11.34 -54.16 17.15
N TYR A 404 10.30 -54.36 16.31
CA TYR A 404 9.64 -53.24 15.60
C TYR A 404 8.10 -53.33 15.49
N GLY A 405 7.46 -54.31 16.15
CA GLY A 405 5.99 -54.37 16.32
C GLY A 405 5.23 -55.12 15.22
N THR A 406 3.90 -55.01 15.24
CA THR A 406 2.98 -55.67 14.30
C THR A 406 3.06 -55.04 12.89
N PRO A 407 3.18 -55.83 11.81
CA PRO A 407 3.07 -55.32 10.44
C PRO A 407 1.75 -54.56 10.25
N ARG A 408 1.82 -53.37 9.65
CA ARG A 408 0.63 -52.64 9.18
C ARG A 408 0.31 -53.20 7.80
N ILE A 409 -0.97 -53.46 7.55
CA ILE A 409 -1.50 -53.94 6.27
C ILE A 409 -2.93 -53.41 6.15
N ASP A 410 -3.31 -52.92 4.97
CA ASP A 410 -4.68 -52.59 4.61
C ASP A 410 -4.85 -52.87 3.10
N ILE A 411 -6.00 -52.50 2.54
CA ILE A 411 -6.35 -52.70 1.14
C ILE A 411 -5.68 -51.68 0.17
N GLU A 412 -4.98 -50.65 0.66
CA GLU A 412 -4.41 -49.55 -0.16
C GLU A 412 -2.98 -49.17 0.27
N THR A 413 -1.95 -49.53 -0.49
CA THR A 413 -0.58 -49.10 -0.20
C THR A 413 -0.44 -47.58 -0.25
N ARG A 414 -0.28 -46.92 0.91
CA ARG A 414 -0.11 -45.46 1.03
C ARG A 414 1.05 -45.02 1.94
N PRO A 415 1.70 -43.88 1.64
CA PRO A 415 2.59 -43.19 2.58
C PRO A 415 1.76 -42.52 3.70
N LYS A 416 2.43 -41.95 4.70
CA LYS A 416 1.74 -41.13 5.71
C LYS A 416 1.13 -39.89 5.06
N SER A 417 -0.07 -39.47 5.53
CA SER A 417 -0.70 -38.27 4.98
C SER A 417 -1.62 -37.49 5.92
N ILE A 418 -1.87 -36.23 5.57
CA ILE A 418 -2.93 -35.36 6.13
C ILE A 418 -3.96 -35.03 5.05
N ASN A 419 -5.24 -35.03 5.43
CA ASN A 419 -6.35 -34.67 4.58
C ASN A 419 -6.70 -33.18 4.70
N TRP A 420 -6.56 -32.38 3.64
CA TRP A 420 -7.04 -30.99 3.60
C TRP A 420 -8.05 -30.77 2.47
N LEU A 421 -8.76 -29.64 2.49
CA LEU A 421 -9.75 -29.33 1.47
C LEU A 421 -9.04 -28.77 0.23
N PRO A 422 -9.09 -29.45 -0.93
CA PRO A 422 -8.60 -28.86 -2.17
C PRO A 422 -9.60 -27.82 -2.67
N CYS A 423 -9.12 -26.63 -2.96
CA CYS A 423 -9.91 -25.50 -3.43
C CYS A 423 -9.35 -24.95 -4.74
N ILE A 424 -10.22 -24.48 -5.63
CA ILE A 424 -9.86 -23.82 -6.88
C ILE A 424 -10.29 -22.35 -6.85
N GLN A 425 -9.44 -21.44 -7.32
CA GLN A 425 -9.80 -20.04 -7.52
C GLN A 425 -10.89 -19.94 -8.60
N ALA A 426 -12.07 -19.45 -8.23
CA ALA A 426 -13.24 -19.44 -9.09
C ALA A 426 -13.58 -18.05 -9.65
N ALA A 427 -13.11 -16.97 -9.02
CA ALA A 427 -13.23 -15.61 -9.52
C ALA A 427 -12.01 -14.78 -9.12
N SER A 428 -11.64 -13.80 -9.92
CA SER A 428 -10.53 -12.87 -9.67
C SER A 428 -10.73 -11.94 -8.46
N LEU A 429 -11.94 -11.89 -7.88
CA LEU A 429 -12.31 -11.13 -6.69
C LEU A 429 -13.13 -11.99 -5.69
N PRO A 430 -13.05 -11.74 -4.37
CA PRO A 430 -13.96 -12.33 -3.39
C PRO A 430 -15.40 -11.90 -3.69
N VAL A 431 -16.21 -12.81 -4.23
CA VAL A 431 -17.63 -12.55 -4.49
C VAL A 431 -18.40 -12.66 -3.18
N ASN A 432 -18.35 -11.63 -2.32
CA ASN A 432 -19.37 -11.43 -1.29
C ASN A 432 -20.64 -10.87 -1.97
N SER A 433 -21.29 -11.70 -2.78
CA SER A 433 -22.61 -11.40 -3.34
C SER A 433 -23.68 -11.81 -2.33
N GLY A 434 -23.98 -10.89 -1.41
CA GLY A 434 -25.09 -11.02 -0.47
C GLY A 434 -24.77 -10.39 0.88
N THR A 435 -25.44 -9.29 1.20
CA THR A 435 -25.49 -8.66 2.54
C THR A 435 -24.31 -7.81 3.05
N VAL A 436 -23.68 -7.02 2.18
CA VAL A 436 -22.96 -5.81 2.66
C VAL A 436 -23.63 -4.56 2.11
N ASP A 437 -24.35 -3.86 2.98
CA ASP A 437 -24.85 -2.51 2.75
C ASP A 437 -23.64 -1.56 2.61
N MET A 438 -23.34 -1.13 1.38
CA MET A 438 -22.21 -0.23 1.11
C MET A 438 -22.39 1.15 1.77
N LEU A 439 -23.60 1.51 2.19
CA LEU A 439 -23.86 2.74 2.95
C LEU A 439 -23.46 2.56 4.43
N ALA A 440 -23.66 1.37 5.00
CA ALA A 440 -23.16 1.02 6.33
C ALA A 440 -21.63 0.84 6.34
N LEU A 441 -21.05 0.28 5.26
CA LEU A 441 -19.59 0.20 5.10
C LEU A 441 -18.97 1.59 4.93
N ALA A 442 -19.60 2.50 4.17
CA ALA A 442 -19.15 3.89 4.06
C ALA A 442 -19.25 4.63 5.40
N SER A 443 -20.24 4.30 6.24
CA SER A 443 -20.40 4.86 7.58
C SER A 443 -19.37 4.32 8.58
N GLU A 444 -18.98 3.04 8.45
CA GLU A 444 -17.93 2.41 9.26
C GLU A 444 -16.52 2.84 8.81
N VAL A 445 -16.31 3.06 7.50
CA VAL A 445 -15.10 3.66 6.92
C VAL A 445 -14.97 5.14 7.30
N ALA A 446 -16.08 5.89 7.37
CA ALA A 446 -16.08 7.25 7.90
C ALA A 446 -15.81 7.31 9.42
N ARG A 447 -16.17 6.27 10.18
CA ARG A 447 -15.84 6.11 11.60
C ARG A 447 -14.37 5.70 11.84
N LEU A 448 -13.73 5.07 10.85
CA LEU A 448 -12.31 4.69 10.86
C LEU A 448 -11.38 5.79 10.30
N GLY A 449 -11.93 6.83 9.68
CA GLY A 449 -11.19 7.95 9.08
C GLY A 449 -10.43 8.88 10.04
N SER A 450 -10.35 8.58 11.34
CA SER A 450 -9.55 9.36 12.29
C SER A 450 -8.34 8.61 12.86
N GLY A 451 -7.89 7.54 12.23
CA GLY A 451 -6.67 6.83 12.61
C GLY A 451 -5.88 6.37 11.38
N SER A 452 -4.68 6.94 11.22
CA SER A 452 -3.60 6.52 10.33
C SER A 452 -3.69 5.10 9.75
N GLY A 453 -3.71 5.00 8.42
CA GLY A 453 -3.52 3.74 7.72
C GLY A 453 -3.96 3.84 6.27
N GLU A 454 -2.99 3.94 5.37
CA GLU A 454 -3.19 3.84 3.92
C GLU A 454 -4.01 2.58 3.59
N GLY A 455 -5.05 2.75 2.78
CA GLY A 455 -5.87 1.66 2.26
C GLY A 455 -5.05 0.74 1.37
N GLY A 456 -4.46 -0.29 1.97
CA GLY A 456 -3.76 -1.38 1.30
C GLY A 456 -4.76 -2.36 0.69
N ILE A 457 -4.91 -2.26 -0.62
CA ILE A 457 -5.61 -3.19 -1.52
C ILE A 457 -5.07 -4.62 -1.30
N SER A 458 -5.94 -5.57 -0.95
CA SER A 458 -5.56 -6.95 -0.64
C SER A 458 -5.20 -7.75 -1.90
N SER A 459 -3.92 -7.89 -2.18
CA SER A 459 -3.40 -8.77 -3.23
C SER A 459 -2.49 -9.85 -2.61
N GLY A 460 -2.97 -11.10 -2.57
CA GLY A 460 -2.24 -12.22 -1.98
C GLY A 460 -3.08 -13.49 -1.88
N LEU A 461 -2.40 -14.65 -1.74
CA LEU A 461 -3.02 -15.93 -1.34
C LEU A 461 -4.03 -15.65 -0.20
N PRO A 462 -5.25 -16.22 -0.20
CA PRO A 462 -6.18 -16.03 0.90
C PRO A 462 -5.57 -16.48 2.23
N VAL A 463 -5.80 -15.73 3.31
CA VAL A 463 -5.35 -16.13 4.66
C VAL A 463 -5.89 -17.51 5.00
N GLY A 464 -5.04 -18.35 5.58
CA GLY A 464 -5.32 -19.76 5.81
C GLY A 464 -4.87 -20.68 4.67
N THR A 465 -4.57 -20.18 3.47
CA THR A 465 -4.11 -21.03 2.34
C THR A 465 -2.72 -21.58 2.60
N MET A 466 -2.49 -22.87 2.30
CA MET A 466 -1.16 -23.47 2.35
C MET A 466 -0.51 -23.55 0.96
N THR A 467 0.80 -23.27 0.90
CA THR A 467 1.63 -23.57 -0.27
C THR A 467 3.01 -24.09 0.15
N TRP A 468 3.69 -24.74 -0.79
CA TRP A 468 5.06 -25.19 -0.64
C TRP A 468 6.04 -24.11 -1.08
N VAL A 469 6.91 -23.67 -0.17
CA VAL A 469 7.96 -22.70 -0.45
C VAL A 469 9.26 -23.44 -0.76
N PRO A 470 9.85 -23.26 -1.97
CA PRO A 470 11.15 -23.82 -2.32
C PRO A 470 12.30 -23.04 -1.64
N GLY A 471 12.30 -23.04 -0.32
CA GLY A 471 13.26 -22.30 0.53
C GLY A 471 13.22 -22.76 1.98
N THR A 472 14.19 -22.32 2.80
CA THR A 472 14.30 -22.70 4.21
C THR A 472 13.61 -21.73 5.18
N LYS A 473 13.00 -20.67 4.66
CA LYS A 473 12.24 -19.66 5.42
C LYS A 473 10.89 -19.42 4.73
N PRO A 474 9.82 -19.15 5.49
CA PRO A 474 8.56 -18.76 4.89
C PRO A 474 8.73 -17.47 4.10
N LEU A 475 7.95 -17.35 3.02
CA LEU A 475 7.82 -16.06 2.34
C LEU A 475 7.16 -15.06 3.29
N PRO A 476 7.39 -13.76 3.10
CA PRO A 476 6.75 -12.77 3.95
C PRO A 476 5.23 -12.83 3.89
N GLY A 477 4.56 -12.53 5.01
CA GLY A 477 3.12 -12.73 5.15
C GLY A 477 2.71 -14.20 5.33
N MET A 478 3.65 -15.14 5.32
CA MET A 478 3.43 -16.56 5.58
C MET A 478 4.14 -17.04 6.86
N LEU A 479 3.62 -18.15 7.40
CA LEU A 479 4.21 -18.85 8.54
C LEU A 479 4.54 -20.29 8.16
N ALA A 480 5.72 -20.75 8.56
CA ALA A 480 6.10 -22.16 8.39
C ALA A 480 5.29 -23.05 9.32
N ILE A 481 4.77 -24.15 8.79
CA ILE A 481 3.89 -25.07 9.52
C ILE A 481 4.52 -26.46 9.70
N ASN A 482 5.81 -26.62 9.43
CA ASN A 482 6.50 -27.90 9.57
C ASN A 482 6.61 -28.41 11.03
N ASP A 483 6.51 -27.52 12.01
CA ASP A 483 6.70 -27.83 13.44
C ASP A 483 5.46 -27.55 14.31
N GLY A 484 4.42 -26.93 13.77
CA GLY A 484 3.24 -26.52 14.56
C GLY A 484 3.60 -25.45 15.61
N ALA A 485 4.18 -24.34 15.17
CA ALA A 485 4.60 -23.26 16.06
C ALA A 485 3.42 -22.61 16.79
N SER A 486 3.64 -22.18 18.03
CA SER A 486 2.71 -21.29 18.74
C SER A 486 3.01 -19.85 18.36
N VAL A 487 1.98 -19.10 17.98
CA VAL A 487 2.08 -17.75 17.43
C VAL A 487 1.08 -16.81 18.10
N SER A 488 1.38 -15.51 18.08
CA SER A 488 0.58 -14.47 18.73
C SER A 488 -0.70 -14.14 17.95
N ARG A 489 -1.84 -14.08 18.65
CA ARG A 489 -3.12 -13.64 18.09
C ARG A 489 -3.09 -12.17 17.66
N THR A 490 -2.37 -11.33 18.42
CA THR A 490 -2.23 -9.89 18.13
C THR A 490 -1.33 -9.63 16.93
N THR A 491 -0.29 -10.45 16.74
CA THR A 491 0.64 -10.32 15.61
C THR A 491 0.03 -10.86 14.32
N TRP A 492 -0.83 -11.88 14.42
CA TRP A 492 -1.49 -12.51 13.26
C TRP A 492 -3.02 -12.53 13.43
N PRO A 493 -3.67 -11.34 13.51
CA PRO A 493 -5.09 -11.25 13.81
C PRO A 493 -5.97 -11.82 12.70
N GLN A 494 -5.57 -11.65 11.43
CA GLN A 494 -6.30 -12.20 10.28
C GLN A 494 -6.28 -13.74 10.25
N LEU A 495 -5.12 -14.34 10.53
CA LEU A 495 -5.03 -15.80 10.62
C LEU A 495 -5.80 -16.32 11.83
N TRP A 496 -5.80 -15.60 12.95
CA TRP A 496 -6.59 -15.99 14.12
C TRP A 496 -8.10 -16.00 13.83
N GLU A 497 -8.62 -14.97 13.15
CA GLU A 497 -10.02 -14.93 12.71
C GLU A 497 -10.37 -16.10 11.78
N TYR A 498 -9.47 -16.42 10.83
CA TYR A 498 -9.62 -17.62 10.00
C TYR A 498 -9.67 -18.90 10.85
N VAL A 499 -8.78 -19.06 11.83
CA VAL A 499 -8.74 -20.26 12.69
C VAL A 499 -10.08 -20.46 13.42
N GLN A 500 -10.67 -19.39 13.94
CA GLN A 500 -11.95 -19.44 14.65
C GLN A 500 -13.12 -19.89 13.76
N THR A 501 -13.05 -19.61 12.46
CA THR A 501 -14.10 -19.97 11.48
C THR A 501 -13.78 -21.26 10.70
N SER A 502 -12.53 -21.72 10.72
CA SER A 502 -12.02 -22.84 9.91
C SER A 502 -12.68 -24.20 10.17
N GLY A 503 -13.29 -24.38 11.35
CA GLY A 503 -13.78 -25.67 11.82
C GLY A 503 -12.69 -26.67 12.24
N LEU A 504 -11.41 -26.26 12.28
CA LEU A 504 -10.26 -27.12 12.57
C LEU A 504 -9.46 -26.66 13.80
N MET A 505 -10.13 -26.43 14.92
CA MET A 505 -9.49 -26.05 16.18
C MET A 505 -9.70 -27.11 17.25
N LEU A 506 -8.61 -27.57 17.85
CA LEU A 506 -8.60 -28.43 19.03
C LEU A 506 -8.17 -27.64 20.26
N SER A 507 -8.35 -28.21 21.45
CA SER A 507 -7.62 -27.73 22.62
C SER A 507 -6.12 -28.02 22.50
N GLU A 508 -5.25 -27.20 23.12
CA GLU A 508 -3.79 -27.43 23.14
C GLU A 508 -3.45 -28.80 23.72
N ALA A 509 -4.21 -29.29 24.71
CA ALA A 509 -4.01 -30.63 25.26
C ALA A 509 -4.28 -31.74 24.23
N GLU A 510 -5.38 -31.65 23.47
CA GLU A 510 -5.72 -32.60 22.41
C GLU A 510 -4.71 -32.53 21.26
N TRP A 511 -4.28 -31.31 20.89
CA TRP A 511 -3.28 -31.10 19.86
C TRP A 511 -1.95 -31.74 20.25
N GLN A 512 -1.48 -31.54 21.49
CA GLN A 512 -0.25 -32.15 21.99
C GLN A 512 -0.35 -33.68 22.08
N ALA A 513 -1.52 -34.22 22.44
CA ALA A 513 -1.77 -35.66 22.44
C ALA A 513 -1.63 -36.25 21.03
N GLN A 514 -2.20 -35.58 20.01
CA GLN A 514 -1.96 -35.97 18.62
C GLN A 514 -0.49 -35.79 18.23
N ALA A 515 0.14 -34.68 18.60
CA ALA A 515 1.53 -34.40 18.26
C ALA A 515 2.53 -35.44 18.82
N ALA A 516 2.19 -36.08 19.94
CA ALA A 516 2.94 -37.17 20.55
C ALA A 516 2.66 -38.54 19.88
N ALA A 517 1.47 -38.75 19.33
CA ALA A 517 1.05 -40.04 18.75
C ALA A 517 1.39 -40.20 17.26
N GLN A 518 1.51 -39.10 16.52
CA GLN A 518 1.67 -39.07 15.06
C GLN A 518 2.69 -38.01 14.64
N SER A 519 3.16 -38.05 13.38
CA SER A 519 4.21 -37.14 12.87
C SER A 519 3.69 -35.78 12.44
N SER A 520 2.42 -35.69 12.03
CA SER A 520 1.77 -34.45 11.62
C SER A 520 0.45 -34.26 12.37
N VAL A 521 -0.03 -33.03 12.49
CA VAL A 521 -1.30 -32.67 13.11
C VAL A 521 -2.00 -31.68 12.18
N GLY A 522 -3.13 -32.07 11.61
CA GLY A 522 -3.85 -31.26 10.61
C GLY A 522 -4.76 -30.18 11.19
N TYR A 523 -4.74 -29.99 12.50
CA TYR A 523 -5.58 -29.06 13.26
C TYR A 523 -4.77 -27.89 13.83
N PHE A 524 -5.40 -26.74 14.01
CA PHE A 524 -4.92 -25.67 14.88
C PHE A 524 -5.21 -26.00 16.34
N SER A 525 -4.59 -25.26 17.26
CA SER A 525 -5.04 -25.24 18.66
C SER A 525 -5.30 -23.83 19.17
N ASP A 526 -6.20 -23.74 20.15
CA ASP A 526 -6.47 -22.57 20.97
C ASP A 526 -5.26 -22.02 21.77
N GLY A 527 -4.10 -22.69 21.76
CA GLY A 527 -2.85 -22.25 22.37
C GLY A 527 -2.95 -22.15 23.89
N ASP A 528 -2.57 -20.98 24.43
CA ASP A 528 -2.70 -20.69 25.87
C ASP A 528 -4.12 -20.28 26.30
N GLY A 529 -5.09 -20.34 25.38
CA GLY A 529 -6.47 -19.93 25.59
C GLY A 529 -6.69 -18.40 25.57
N SER A 530 -5.66 -17.58 25.45
CA SER A 530 -5.79 -16.11 25.55
C SER A 530 -4.98 -15.32 24.52
N THR A 531 -3.65 -15.43 24.51
CA THR A 531 -2.75 -14.57 23.74
C THR A 531 -2.13 -15.26 22.53
N THR A 532 -2.14 -16.60 22.51
CA THR A 532 -1.53 -17.40 21.45
C THR A 532 -2.49 -18.41 20.84
N PHE A 533 -2.12 -18.92 19.68
CA PHE A 533 -2.73 -20.09 19.05
C PHE A 533 -1.64 -20.90 18.35
N ARG A 534 -1.89 -22.17 18.10
CA ARG A 534 -0.90 -23.07 17.48
C ARG A 534 -1.27 -23.42 16.06
N LEU A 535 -0.27 -23.35 15.16
CA LEU A 535 -0.40 -23.76 13.77
C LEU A 535 -0.48 -25.30 13.64
N PRO A 536 -1.05 -25.82 12.54
CA PRO A 536 -0.93 -27.22 12.19
C PRO A 536 0.53 -27.61 12.04
N ARG A 537 0.83 -28.90 12.22
CA ARG A 537 2.16 -29.46 11.99
C ARG A 537 2.11 -30.33 10.74
N LEU A 538 2.76 -29.94 9.66
CA LEU A 538 2.80 -30.70 8.40
C LEU A 538 4.22 -31.21 8.10
N ARG A 539 4.42 -32.53 8.23
CA ARG A 539 5.67 -33.24 7.90
C ARG A 539 5.47 -34.37 6.89
N ASP A 540 4.24 -34.85 6.76
CA ASP A 540 3.85 -35.96 5.89
C ASP A 540 3.15 -35.45 4.60
N TYR A 541 2.79 -36.35 3.68
CA TYR A 541 2.19 -35.96 2.40
C TYR A 541 0.77 -35.40 2.56
N LEU A 542 0.35 -34.49 1.68
CA LEU A 542 -1.04 -34.04 1.64
C LEU A 542 -1.89 -34.92 0.72
N ARG A 543 -3.11 -35.20 1.16
CA ARG A 543 -4.14 -35.93 0.41
C ARG A 543 -5.47 -35.15 0.46
N GLY A 544 -6.32 -35.40 -0.52
CA GLY A 544 -7.72 -34.98 -0.56
C GLY A 544 -8.53 -35.42 0.65
N ALA A 545 -9.21 -34.48 1.31
CA ALA A 545 -10.27 -34.84 2.25
C ALA A 545 -11.48 -35.44 1.53
N ASP A 546 -12.00 -36.54 2.07
CA ASP A 546 -13.23 -37.21 1.66
C ASP A 546 -14.05 -37.53 2.92
N PRO A 547 -14.77 -36.54 3.46
CA PRO A 547 -15.55 -36.73 4.68
C PRO A 547 -16.60 -37.83 4.55
N SER A 548 -17.16 -38.03 3.35
CA SER A 548 -18.13 -39.09 3.05
C SER A 548 -17.57 -40.50 3.22
N SER A 549 -16.27 -40.70 3.01
CA SER A 549 -15.60 -41.99 3.18
C SER A 549 -14.81 -42.09 4.49
N GLY A 550 -15.08 -41.24 5.48
CA GLY A 550 -14.38 -41.23 6.78
C GLY A 550 -13.00 -40.55 6.78
N ARG A 551 -12.61 -39.87 5.70
CA ARG A 551 -11.38 -39.07 5.59
C ARG A 551 -11.68 -37.59 5.80
N GLY A 552 -11.99 -37.20 7.03
CA GLY A 552 -12.29 -35.80 7.38
C GLY A 552 -11.10 -34.86 7.19
N VAL A 553 -11.39 -33.55 7.02
CA VAL A 553 -10.37 -32.49 6.96
C VAL A 553 -9.60 -32.45 8.29
N GLY A 554 -8.27 -32.37 8.23
CA GLY A 554 -7.34 -32.39 9.36
C GLY A 554 -6.92 -33.80 9.81
N ALA A 555 -7.57 -34.86 9.33
CA ALA A 555 -7.27 -36.23 9.75
C ALA A 555 -5.91 -36.72 9.23
N TRP A 556 -5.12 -37.30 10.12
CA TRP A 556 -3.83 -37.94 9.80
C TRP A 556 -4.00 -39.44 9.59
N GLN A 557 -3.26 -40.00 8.63
CA GLN A 557 -3.21 -41.44 8.37
C GLN A 557 -1.76 -41.93 8.39
N GLY A 558 -1.54 -43.08 9.03
CA GLY A 558 -0.24 -43.75 9.05
C GLY A 558 0.08 -44.46 7.75
N ASP A 559 1.36 -44.77 7.55
CA ASP A 559 1.83 -45.60 6.45
C ASP A 559 1.47 -47.07 6.67
N GLU A 560 1.12 -47.73 5.57
CA GLU A 560 0.66 -49.11 5.61
C GLU A 560 1.74 -50.12 5.29
N PHE A 561 2.74 -49.76 4.49
CA PHE A 561 3.80 -50.68 4.14
C PHE A 561 5.15 -50.15 4.62
N LYS A 562 5.91 -50.97 5.35
CA LYS A 562 7.25 -50.65 5.88
C LYS A 562 8.24 -51.73 5.47
N ARG A 563 9.49 -51.63 5.93
CA ARG A 563 10.38 -52.80 5.94
C ARG A 563 9.70 -53.96 6.64
N HIS A 564 9.77 -55.13 6.03
CA HIS A 564 9.21 -56.36 6.56
C HIS A 564 10.14 -57.53 6.19
N ALA A 565 9.95 -58.63 6.88
CA ALA A 565 10.63 -59.89 6.62
C ALA A 565 9.61 -61.01 6.42
N HIS A 566 10.04 -62.05 5.72
CA HIS A 566 9.28 -63.25 5.50
C HIS A 566 9.91 -64.41 6.26
N SER A 567 9.10 -65.27 6.87
CA SER A 567 9.57 -66.54 7.41
C SER A 567 9.23 -67.68 6.46
N SER A 568 10.18 -68.61 6.33
CA SER A 568 10.01 -69.85 5.59
C SER A 568 10.38 -71.03 6.50
N VAL A 569 9.73 -72.18 6.31
CA VAL A 569 10.03 -73.39 7.07
C VAL A 569 10.85 -74.33 6.19
N SER A 570 12.07 -74.66 6.62
CA SER A 570 12.91 -75.66 5.97
C SER A 570 12.87 -76.96 6.77
N THR A 571 12.62 -78.08 6.11
CA THR A 571 12.71 -79.43 6.71
C THR A 571 14.09 -80.01 6.44
N SER A 572 14.89 -80.23 7.50
CA SER A 572 16.18 -80.92 7.39
C SER A 572 16.04 -82.39 7.76
N LEU A 573 16.59 -83.29 6.94
CA LEU A 573 16.66 -84.73 7.22
C LEU A 573 17.99 -85.02 7.94
N VAL A 574 17.93 -85.55 9.16
CA VAL A 574 19.12 -85.94 9.94
C VAL A 574 19.35 -87.46 9.81
N PRO A 575 20.56 -87.95 9.48
CA PRO A 575 20.82 -89.39 9.45
C PRO A 575 20.77 -89.99 10.86
N GLY A 576 19.93 -91.02 11.07
CA GLY A 576 19.93 -91.81 12.29
C GLY A 576 21.10 -92.81 12.32
N THR A 577 21.71 -93.03 13.49
CA THR A 577 22.88 -93.90 13.68
C THR A 577 22.54 -95.40 13.84
N GLY A 578 21.53 -95.92 13.13
CA GLY A 578 21.08 -97.32 13.22
C GLY A 578 20.96 -98.03 11.86
N SER A 579 21.45 -99.26 11.77
CA SER A 579 21.62 -100.06 10.54
C SER A 579 20.34 -100.56 9.83
N PHE A 580 19.16 -100.01 10.11
CA PHE A 580 17.99 -100.17 9.25
C PHE A 580 17.26 -98.83 9.21
N SER A 581 17.41 -98.11 8.10
CA SER A 581 16.92 -96.75 7.89
C SER A 581 15.39 -96.69 7.92
N ALA A 582 14.79 -96.60 9.10
CA ALA A 582 13.57 -95.83 9.25
C ALA A 582 13.98 -94.35 9.18
N MET A 583 13.55 -93.65 8.14
CA MET A 583 13.63 -92.19 8.11
C MET A 583 12.75 -91.65 9.24
N ALA A 584 13.31 -91.49 10.43
CA ALA A 584 12.66 -90.76 11.50
C ALA A 584 12.73 -89.28 11.14
N SER A 585 11.63 -88.75 10.61
CA SER A 585 11.43 -87.32 10.43
C SER A 585 11.36 -86.67 11.81
N TYR A 586 12.51 -86.28 12.37
CA TYR A 586 12.53 -85.27 13.43
C TYR A 586 12.28 -83.93 12.75
N GLY A 587 11.01 -83.54 12.68
CA GLY A 587 10.60 -82.23 12.17
C GLY A 587 11.08 -81.12 13.09
N SER A 588 12.36 -80.75 13.03
CA SER A 588 12.80 -79.45 13.51
C SER A 588 12.44 -78.42 12.45
N ASN A 589 11.24 -77.86 12.58
CA ASN A 589 10.82 -76.66 11.85
C ASN A 589 11.70 -75.50 12.31
N SER A 590 12.88 -75.33 11.73
CA SER A 590 13.68 -74.12 11.94
C SER A 590 13.16 -73.03 10.99
N PRO A 591 12.51 -71.97 11.51
CA PRO A 591 12.13 -70.83 10.67
C PRO A 591 13.40 -70.18 10.12
N VAL A 592 13.48 -70.07 8.80
CA VAL A 592 14.49 -69.28 8.10
C VAL A 592 13.83 -67.97 7.69
N THR A 593 14.29 -66.87 8.28
CA THR A 593 13.77 -65.52 8.02
C THR A 593 14.61 -64.86 6.92
N THR A 594 13.95 -64.24 5.94
CA THR A 594 14.65 -63.42 4.93
C THR A 594 15.27 -62.19 5.60
N ALA A 595 16.32 -61.63 5.00
CA ALA A 595 16.79 -60.31 5.40
C ALA A 595 15.66 -59.27 5.23
N GLU A 596 15.64 -58.25 6.08
CA GLU A 596 14.70 -57.14 5.95
C GLU A 596 14.99 -56.34 4.67
N THR A 597 13.95 -55.97 3.93
CA THR A 597 14.05 -55.06 2.78
C THR A 597 13.07 -53.91 2.94
N GLY A 598 13.51 -52.68 2.71
CA GLY A 598 12.72 -51.45 2.87
C GLY A 598 13.23 -50.53 3.97
N GLY A 599 12.53 -49.41 4.20
CA GLY A 599 12.83 -48.43 5.25
C GLY A 599 11.74 -48.32 6.32
N ASP A 600 11.83 -47.32 7.19
CA ASP A 600 10.82 -47.01 8.23
C ASP A 600 9.45 -46.55 7.66
N GLU A 601 9.40 -46.27 6.36
CA GLU A 601 8.23 -45.78 5.62
C GLU A 601 8.32 -46.20 4.13
N THR A 602 7.18 -46.53 3.52
CA THR A 602 7.04 -46.57 2.06
C THR A 602 6.77 -45.17 1.54
N ARG A 603 7.72 -44.59 0.80
CA ARG A 603 7.63 -43.24 0.27
C ARG A 603 7.73 -43.22 -1.27
N PRO A 604 6.90 -42.43 -1.96
CA PRO A 604 7.13 -42.08 -3.36
C PRO A 604 8.47 -41.34 -3.53
N LYS A 605 8.96 -41.23 -4.77
CA LYS A 605 10.05 -40.29 -5.07
C LYS A 605 9.60 -38.87 -4.73
N SER A 606 10.34 -38.15 -3.88
CA SER A 606 9.94 -36.84 -3.37
C SER A 606 11.08 -35.82 -3.34
N ILE A 607 10.69 -34.54 -3.30
CA ILE A 607 11.55 -33.38 -3.07
C ILE A 607 10.94 -32.64 -1.87
N ASN A 608 11.78 -32.21 -0.93
CA ASN A 608 11.33 -31.56 0.31
C ASN A 608 11.36 -30.04 0.15
N TRP A 609 10.18 -29.41 0.21
CA TRP A 609 10.01 -27.96 0.29
C TRP A 609 9.38 -27.59 1.64
N LEU A 610 9.48 -26.32 2.05
CA LEU A 610 8.95 -25.86 3.33
C LEU A 610 7.45 -25.60 3.21
N PRO A 611 6.58 -26.30 3.98
CA PRO A 611 5.16 -26.01 3.96
C PRO A 611 4.90 -24.72 4.73
N CYS A 612 4.17 -23.79 4.11
CA CYS A 612 3.86 -22.48 4.67
C CYS A 612 2.38 -22.15 4.51
N ILE A 613 1.80 -21.49 5.51
CA ILE A 613 0.43 -20.99 5.50
C ILE A 613 0.41 -19.47 5.37
N GLN A 614 -0.48 -18.93 4.54
CA GLN A 614 -0.69 -17.48 4.48
C GLN A 614 -1.29 -16.99 5.80
N ALA A 615 -0.62 -16.05 6.44
CA ALA A 615 -0.99 -15.52 7.74
C ALA A 615 -1.52 -14.07 7.69
N ALA A 616 -1.22 -13.32 6.62
CA ALA A 616 -1.76 -11.98 6.39
C ALA A 616 -1.93 -11.67 4.90
N SER A 617 -2.99 -10.97 4.51
CA SER A 617 -3.36 -10.66 3.11
C SER A 617 -2.50 -9.59 2.42
N VAL A 618 -1.37 -9.18 3.02
CA VAL A 618 -0.50 -8.10 2.52
C VAL A 618 0.70 -8.71 1.79
N PRO A 619 1.08 -8.21 0.60
CA PRO A 619 2.39 -8.53 0.03
C PRO A 619 3.44 -7.81 0.88
N VAL A 620 3.93 -8.47 1.92
CA VAL A 620 5.11 -7.99 2.65
C VAL A 620 6.32 -8.30 1.76
N TYR A 621 6.51 -7.68 0.59
CA TYR A 621 7.85 -7.77 0.00
C TYR A 621 8.83 -7.12 0.97
N SER A 622 9.52 -7.93 1.79
CA SER A 622 10.53 -7.51 2.77
C SER A 622 11.83 -7.12 2.05
N GLY A 623 11.72 -6.34 0.99
CA GLY A 623 12.80 -5.97 0.08
C GLY A 623 12.66 -4.60 -0.58
N THR A 624 11.58 -3.86 -0.32
CA THR A 624 11.47 -2.48 -0.81
C THR A 624 10.82 -1.63 0.27
N VAL A 625 11.65 -0.77 0.85
CA VAL A 625 11.31 0.42 1.66
C VAL A 625 10.00 0.30 2.43
N ASP A 626 10.10 -0.05 3.71
CA ASP A 626 9.01 0.14 4.66
C ASP A 626 8.61 1.62 4.62
N MET A 627 7.45 1.93 4.04
CA MET A 627 6.96 3.31 3.94
C MET A 627 6.67 3.90 5.34
N LEU A 628 6.57 3.08 6.40
CA LEU A 628 6.46 3.52 7.78
C LEU A 628 7.84 3.86 8.37
N SER A 629 8.88 3.11 8.03
CA SER A 629 10.28 3.45 8.30
C SER A 629 10.73 4.65 7.49
N LEU A 630 10.33 4.77 6.22
CA LEU A 630 10.60 5.91 5.36
C LEU A 630 9.76 7.10 5.84
N ALA A 631 8.47 6.95 6.14
CA ALA A 631 7.69 8.00 6.76
C ALA A 631 8.20 8.35 8.16
N GLY A 632 8.83 7.45 8.90
CA GLY A 632 9.51 7.74 10.16
C GLY A 632 10.84 8.49 9.95
N GLU A 633 11.62 8.10 8.94
CA GLU A 633 12.85 8.80 8.52
C GLU A 633 12.56 10.15 7.86
N VAL A 634 11.43 10.26 7.17
CA VAL A 634 10.95 11.43 6.42
C VAL A 634 10.07 12.31 7.31
N ALA A 635 9.41 11.80 8.35
CA ALA A 635 8.75 12.63 9.37
C ALA A 635 9.77 13.45 10.17
N GLY A 636 11.03 13.01 10.23
CA GLY A 636 12.15 13.81 10.74
C GLY A 636 12.89 14.63 9.67
N LYS A 637 12.60 14.45 8.37
CA LYS A 637 13.26 15.15 7.24
C LYS A 637 12.33 16.06 6.43
N VAL A 638 11.01 15.97 6.63
CA VAL A 638 10.05 17.00 6.24
C VAL A 638 9.93 17.88 7.45
N ASP A 639 10.54 19.05 7.36
CA ASP A 639 10.36 20.12 8.32
C ASP A 639 8.90 20.59 8.30
N ARG A 640 8.06 19.88 9.05
CA ARG A 640 6.78 20.37 9.54
C ARG A 640 6.85 20.38 11.05
N VAL A 641 7.72 21.23 11.59
CA VAL A 641 7.38 21.86 12.87
C VAL A 641 6.09 22.65 12.60
N GLU A 642 4.95 22.01 12.84
CA GLU A 642 3.66 22.61 12.58
C GLU A 642 3.60 23.97 13.30
N PHE A 643 3.35 25.02 12.52
CA PHE A 643 3.05 26.40 12.93
C PHE A 643 1.72 26.44 13.68
N THR A 644 1.66 25.70 14.78
CA THR A 644 0.50 25.62 15.65
C THR A 644 0.39 26.91 16.45
N GLN A 645 -0.85 27.32 16.70
CA GLN A 645 -1.17 28.58 17.35
C GLN A 645 -2.53 28.48 18.05
N SER A 646 -2.70 29.28 19.08
CA SER A 646 -3.99 29.48 19.75
C SER A 646 -4.21 30.97 19.96
N PHE A 647 -5.15 31.54 19.20
CA PHE A 647 -5.53 32.94 19.32
C PHE A 647 -6.65 33.12 20.34
N GLY A 648 -6.27 33.15 21.61
CA GLY A 648 -7.13 33.53 22.72
C GLY A 648 -6.69 34.84 23.37
N ALA A 649 -7.50 35.34 24.32
CA ALA A 649 -7.11 36.45 25.18
C ALA A 649 -5.83 36.16 25.99
N SER A 650 -5.62 34.87 26.31
CA SER A 650 -4.29 34.30 26.54
C SER A 650 -4.03 33.28 25.44
N GLY A 651 -2.91 33.40 24.73
CA GLY A 651 -2.65 32.69 23.49
C GLY A 651 -1.17 32.46 23.22
N TRP A 652 -0.87 31.76 22.14
CA TRP A 652 0.49 31.42 21.74
C TRP A 652 0.62 31.15 20.25
N GLN A 653 1.83 31.25 19.73
CA GLN A 653 2.21 30.89 18.37
C GLN A 653 3.63 30.31 18.34
N ARG A 654 3.81 29.20 17.59
CA ARG A 654 5.13 28.68 17.24
C ARG A 654 5.68 29.39 16.00
N LEU A 655 6.92 29.85 16.08
CA LEU A 655 7.62 30.53 14.99
C LEU A 655 8.47 29.52 14.20
N PRO A 656 8.77 29.80 12.91
CA PRO A 656 9.66 28.96 12.09
C PRO A 656 11.07 28.77 12.66
N SER A 657 11.51 29.69 13.52
CA SER A 657 12.77 29.58 14.22
C SER A 657 12.79 28.54 15.34
N GLY A 658 11.66 27.89 15.64
CA GLY A 658 11.49 27.00 16.80
C GLY A 658 11.18 27.74 18.10
N LEU A 659 11.19 29.08 18.09
CA LEU A 659 10.78 29.90 19.22
C LEU A 659 9.26 29.87 19.39
N ILE A 660 8.82 29.97 20.63
CA ILE A 660 7.42 30.03 21.03
C ILE A 660 7.16 31.41 21.62
N LEU A 661 6.20 32.15 21.04
CA LEU A 661 5.68 33.39 21.60
C LEU A 661 4.37 33.11 22.33
N GLN A 662 4.24 33.55 23.57
CA GLN A 662 3.02 33.41 24.37
C GLN A 662 2.60 34.76 24.94
N TRP A 663 1.30 35.00 25.10
CA TRP A 663 0.76 36.21 25.71
C TRP A 663 -0.44 35.89 26.59
N GLY A 664 -0.78 36.83 27.48
CA GLY A 664 -2.00 36.77 28.26
C GLY A 664 -2.22 38.03 29.07
N TYR A 665 -3.28 37.99 29.87
CA TYR A 665 -3.65 39.07 30.76
C TYR A 665 -4.04 38.53 32.13
N ALA A 666 -4.03 39.40 33.13
CA ALA A 666 -4.51 39.12 34.47
C ALA A 666 -5.31 40.31 34.99
N SER A 667 -6.41 40.00 35.69
CA SER A 667 -7.25 40.96 36.40
C SER A 667 -7.28 40.55 37.86
N THR A 668 -6.54 41.25 38.70
CA THR A 668 -6.20 40.75 40.04
C THR A 668 -6.86 41.50 41.19
N SER A 669 -7.55 42.62 40.90
CA SER A 669 -8.42 43.51 41.71
C SER A 669 -8.08 43.83 43.19
N SER A 670 -7.35 42.97 43.89
CA SER A 670 -6.88 43.11 45.27
C SER A 670 -5.54 42.39 45.56
N ALA A 671 -4.97 41.61 44.63
CA ALA A 671 -3.72 40.88 44.87
C ALA A 671 -2.46 41.72 44.56
N THR A 672 -1.44 41.61 45.40
CA THR A 672 -0.13 42.27 45.24
C THR A 672 0.95 41.36 44.64
N SER A 673 0.71 40.06 44.57
CA SER A 673 1.58 39.07 43.90
C SER A 673 0.81 37.80 43.57
N GLY A 674 1.36 36.96 42.69
CA GLY A 674 0.75 35.68 42.32
C GLY A 674 1.59 34.88 41.31
N THR A 675 0.99 33.82 40.77
CA THR A 675 1.60 32.97 39.73
C THR A 675 0.76 33.02 38.46
N MET A 676 1.41 33.20 37.32
CA MET A 676 0.81 33.02 36.00
C MET A 676 1.32 31.73 35.38
N VAL A 677 0.39 30.95 34.81
CA VAL A 677 0.69 29.72 34.07
C VAL A 677 0.66 30.04 32.59
N PHE A 678 1.65 29.55 31.85
CA PHE A 678 1.68 29.71 30.40
C PHE A 678 0.61 28.85 29.73
N PRO A 679 -0.02 29.33 28.63
CA PRO A 679 -0.94 28.53 27.81
C PRO A 679 -0.38 27.17 27.39
N ILE A 680 0.91 27.11 27.08
CA ILE A 680 1.66 25.87 26.86
C ILE A 680 3.01 25.90 27.59
N GLU A 681 3.53 24.74 27.96
CA GLU A 681 4.87 24.61 28.53
C GLU A 681 5.95 24.87 27.47
N PHE A 682 6.97 25.66 27.83
CA PHE A 682 8.17 25.80 27.00
C PHE A 682 9.01 24.51 27.08
N PRO A 683 9.34 23.85 25.96
CA PRO A 683 10.03 22.56 25.99
C PRO A 683 11.38 22.53 26.72
N ASN A 684 12.16 23.62 26.63
CA ASN A 684 13.51 23.71 27.18
C ASN A 684 13.67 24.88 28.15
N GLY A 685 13.07 26.03 27.86
CA GLY A 685 13.21 27.21 28.72
C GLY A 685 12.44 28.45 28.27
N CYS A 686 12.02 29.25 29.25
CA CYS A 686 11.53 30.61 29.02
C CYS A 686 12.72 31.59 29.02
N LEU A 687 12.91 32.33 27.93
CA LEU A 687 14.00 33.31 27.79
C LEU A 687 13.69 34.60 28.55
N PHE A 688 12.48 35.15 28.37
CA PHE A 688 12.05 36.34 29.08
C PHE A 688 10.53 36.43 29.18
N VAL A 689 10.07 37.21 30.16
CA VAL A 689 8.67 37.63 30.31
C VAL A 689 8.65 39.15 30.45
N ALA A 690 7.80 39.81 29.68
CA ALA A 690 7.59 41.26 29.74
C ALA A 690 6.15 41.53 30.21
N PRO A 691 5.94 41.88 31.49
CA PRO A 691 4.65 42.34 31.96
C PRO A 691 4.47 43.85 31.69
N ILE A 692 3.22 44.27 31.46
CA ILE A 692 2.86 45.68 31.33
C ILE A 692 1.52 45.94 32.03
N GLU A 693 1.50 46.94 32.91
CA GLU A 693 0.28 47.37 33.59
C GLU A 693 -0.59 48.21 32.64
N LEU A 694 -1.90 48.01 32.68
CA LEU A 694 -2.88 48.78 31.93
C LEU A 694 -3.64 49.71 32.89
N VAL A 695 -3.35 51.01 32.83
CA VAL A 695 -3.98 52.02 33.70
C VAL A 695 -4.59 53.15 32.88
N SER A 696 -5.73 53.69 33.34
CA SER A 696 -6.46 54.78 32.67
C SER A 696 -5.97 56.18 33.05
N GLY A 697 -4.74 56.32 33.57
CA GLY A 697 -4.16 57.58 34.04
C GLY A 697 -2.76 57.41 34.62
N PRO A 698 -2.04 58.51 34.92
CA PRO A 698 -0.69 58.47 35.44
C PRO A 698 -0.65 57.78 36.81
N GLN A 699 0.11 56.68 36.89
CA GLN A 699 0.40 55.97 38.13
C GLN A 699 1.90 55.69 38.23
N VAL A 700 2.38 55.51 39.45
CA VAL A 700 3.76 55.10 39.76
C VAL A 700 3.78 53.63 40.18
N ASN A 701 2.96 52.79 39.55
CA ASN A 701 2.89 51.36 39.82
C ASN A 701 3.54 50.60 38.65
N THR A 702 4.05 49.41 38.94
CA THR A 702 4.60 48.51 37.92
C THR A 702 4.49 47.06 38.37
N VAL A 703 4.60 46.16 37.40
CA VAL A 703 4.62 44.72 37.60
C VAL A 703 6.02 44.20 37.35
N TYR A 704 6.59 43.48 38.31
CA TYR A 704 7.85 42.76 38.13
C TYR A 704 7.60 41.27 38.08
N THR A 705 8.41 40.54 37.31
CA THR A 705 8.40 39.08 37.29
C THR A 705 9.56 38.52 38.10
N GLY A 706 9.31 37.41 38.81
CA GLY A 706 10.37 36.52 39.27
C GLY A 706 11.02 35.78 38.09
N ILE A 707 11.98 34.90 38.41
CA ILE A 707 12.62 34.04 37.40
C ILE A 707 11.54 33.11 36.82
N PRO A 708 11.29 33.14 35.50
CA PRO A 708 10.29 32.28 34.88
C PRO A 708 10.75 30.82 34.85
N THR A 709 9.81 29.90 34.95
CA THR A 709 10.01 28.47 34.71
C THR A 709 9.52 28.11 33.31
N VAL A 710 9.59 26.83 32.93
CA VAL A 710 9.01 26.34 31.66
C VAL A 710 7.47 26.37 31.66
N THR A 711 6.82 26.36 32.83
CA THR A 711 5.36 26.28 32.96
C THR A 711 4.70 27.60 33.35
N GLY A 712 5.46 28.60 33.81
CA GLY A 712 4.89 29.87 34.23
C GLY A 712 5.89 30.82 34.87
N PHE A 713 5.39 31.87 35.51
CA PHE A 713 6.21 32.83 36.24
C PHE A 713 5.46 33.41 37.44
N HIS A 714 6.21 33.86 38.45
CA HIS A 714 5.66 34.63 39.56
C HIS A 714 5.69 36.12 39.23
N TRP A 715 4.67 36.87 39.67
CA TRP A 715 4.58 38.32 39.48
C TRP A 715 4.39 39.06 40.80
N TYR A 716 4.83 40.32 40.85
CA TYR A 716 4.76 41.22 42.00
C TYR A 716 4.35 42.62 41.55
N GLY A 717 3.29 43.17 42.13
CA GLY A 717 2.89 44.56 41.95
C GLY A 717 3.59 45.47 42.94
N THR A 718 4.20 46.55 42.44
CA THR A 718 5.00 47.46 43.28
C THR A 718 4.82 48.91 42.89
N ASN A 719 4.96 49.79 43.86
CA ASN A 719 5.06 51.22 43.61
C ASN A 719 6.51 51.59 43.30
N THR A 720 6.77 52.17 42.12
CA THR A 720 8.10 52.56 41.67
C THR A 720 8.71 53.70 42.49
N SER A 721 7.90 54.49 43.21
CA SER A 721 8.38 55.59 44.05
C SER A 721 8.72 55.18 45.48
N THR A 722 8.07 54.15 46.03
CA THR A 722 8.22 53.73 47.44
C THR A 722 8.70 52.30 47.63
N GLY A 723 8.71 51.47 46.57
CA GLY A 723 9.00 50.04 46.62
C GLY A 723 7.92 49.22 47.35
N ALA A 724 6.84 49.84 47.80
CA ALA A 724 5.77 49.16 48.51
C ALA A 724 4.98 48.23 47.59
N ALA A 725 4.51 47.11 48.12
CA ALA A 725 3.64 46.19 47.39
C ALA A 725 2.29 46.86 47.10
N VAL A 726 1.83 46.81 45.84
CA VAL A 726 0.59 47.45 45.39
C VAL A 726 -0.28 46.44 44.65
N ALA A 727 -1.60 46.53 44.86
CA ALA A 727 -2.55 45.71 44.14
C ALA A 727 -2.76 46.25 42.72
N LEU A 728 -2.66 45.36 41.73
CA LEU A 728 -2.81 45.72 40.32
C LEU A 728 -4.24 45.45 39.84
N SER A 729 -4.75 46.33 38.98
CA SER A 729 -6.10 46.24 38.44
C SER A 729 -6.17 45.28 37.24
N ILE A 730 -5.59 45.66 36.10
CA ILE A 730 -5.46 44.85 34.89
C ILE A 730 -4.04 45.00 34.35
N TRP A 731 -3.43 43.91 33.93
CA TRP A 731 -2.11 43.92 33.30
C TRP A 731 -1.96 42.79 32.28
N ASN A 732 -1.13 43.02 31.26
CA ASN A 732 -0.82 42.08 30.20
C ASN A 732 0.61 41.55 30.36
N TRP A 733 0.90 40.44 29.71
CA TRP A 733 2.25 39.91 29.62
C TRP A 733 2.50 39.25 28.28
N MET A 734 3.76 39.22 27.88
CA MET A 734 4.26 38.49 26.74
C MET A 734 5.52 37.72 27.16
N ALA A 735 5.67 36.49 26.67
CA ALA A 735 6.79 35.61 26.98
C ALA A 735 7.34 34.96 25.71
N LEU A 736 8.65 34.75 25.67
CA LEU A 736 9.35 34.07 24.58
C LEU A 736 10.21 32.94 25.15
N GLY A 737 10.19 31.78 24.50
CA GLY A 737 10.98 30.62 24.92
C GLY A 737 11.10 29.57 23.81
N TYR A 738 11.66 28.41 24.12
CA TYR A 738 11.87 27.27 23.20
C TYR A 738 11.89 25.94 23.94
#